data_AF-A0A517SH92-F1
#
_entry.id   AF-A0A517SH92-F1
#
_cell.length_a   1.000
_cell.length_b   1.000
_cell.length_c   1.000
_cell.angle_alpha   90.00
_cell.angle_beta   90.00
_cell.angle_gamma   90.00
#
_symmetry.space_group_name_H-M   'P 1'
#
loop_
_entity.id
_entity.type
_entity.pdbx_description
1 polymer ?
#
loop_
_entity_poly.entity_id
_entity_poly.type
_entity_poly.pdbx_seq_one_letter_code
_entity_poly.pdbx_strand_id
1 'polypeptide(L)'
;MSSPSDDAPRPESVATAPDGPKAQTTPDDELPDWEPLTPELVEDEAIRGDAMLRHSVLLLAVLLSWTQIADTSLLVRLASGAFMVENGFLPPKTDPFSVSAEGRQWINLGWLADHALGAVYRAGGMLGQNFYLAGKSLTLWAVMLGLLTFWILSRITLARIPTWWNSIAAALALIAVFPTLTAGPVSITLLGASLLMWLLHRADDATKAPSLLLFGALFLFWSNLDALAWVGLALIWGAGIGRFLTTGERLGAASGDRTFLLKAAGVATVAALIHPFHWHVLESPLVLFQSELPEARAYGSIGPHFRWMLFPANDPAFWSTLEWPVGAGVLLAFLTLVTLLLNSSRVPLTHVALFVVANGLAFSAGLLLPAASIVNAVLASLNGQAWYSRTFRQTYSVAWSELAFSRAGRAITVLGLFTLAYLMINGALPGVAGRRLGLGFDWRIRTAIESYATLAANTDDPKAFNGRPDHGDLMIWSGMRPFNDSRLALFSRGGENLLKLHRDVFRALQVVQENVPGTGKPELWKEVLDRYQLKHIYARLTGDDGFAKYSLLQRLMLNPELKLAAVDAAAARLDRADAQAGTPPPAAPQVGIDFIQLAFRGEDVPFTEVPGWPRELTTYERWLIQPEPAIPLEGQLSQHYSYLANELASRLPATSKPGETAHALRILAIRMTQRSLVQDPNTPQVHRVLRDVYRAILGGEQSFGQFGNLNELRVRQLLAAEYFSLLTSAALPADHEQLAYALAAVGYRDVALEHLQAVYRQTGSWTSLGRNHPNFNQARTENQTLLKQLETSVKEVQANANREIQRGEDPIAVARAAFDAGCPRFALTILEPLEPQIVQDPMASMLHAQVLMAVGRIEECWERLEGIESLFPPDVRSAPGVNDIKSIWRSQTAIANMIRGDVNRAVDLWTDEARQLSESSVRGALDNVPLAAALPPRQDLLAFVGGRVAAEVLFTFPERWGSVQMLLAVSEIEHGQLSEARSAVKRIFDVAPRASIRPLAAYYYGILTGETVSPQPPAPEVGDDQPMYQENGERATAVAPDKPPMPVEPGAPMGAPSADEATSPPAPPVATMPPDGM
;
A
#
# COMPACT_ATOMS: atom_id res chain seq x y z
N MET A 1 -13.83 33.10 -54.55
CA MET A 1 -13.25 33.93 -55.61
C MET A 1 -12.77 33.01 -56.72
N SER A 2 -13.37 33.16 -57.90
CA SER A 2 -12.78 33.02 -59.24
C SER A 2 -12.26 31.64 -59.74
N SER A 3 -13.11 30.96 -60.53
CA SER A 3 -12.76 30.04 -61.66
C SER A 3 -12.13 30.83 -62.84
N PRO A 4 -11.80 30.31 -64.07
CA PRO A 4 -12.18 29.05 -64.79
C PRO A 4 -10.98 28.27 -65.44
N SER A 5 -11.02 26.95 -65.68
CA SER A 5 -11.56 26.14 -66.82
C SER A 5 -10.99 26.40 -68.23
N ASP A 6 -10.51 25.35 -68.91
CA ASP A 6 -10.57 25.17 -70.38
C ASP A 6 -10.33 23.70 -70.82
N ASP A 7 -11.42 23.01 -71.19
CA ASP A 7 -11.75 22.28 -72.44
C ASP A 7 -10.62 21.67 -73.31
N ALA A 8 -10.58 20.35 -73.61
CA ALA A 8 -11.40 19.52 -74.54
C ALA A 8 -10.48 18.94 -75.67
N PRO A 9 -10.93 18.18 -76.71
CA PRO A 9 -11.57 16.86 -76.79
C PRO A 9 -10.83 15.83 -77.71
N ARG A 10 -11.36 14.58 -77.80
CA ARG A 10 -11.08 13.49 -78.81
C ARG A 10 -11.41 13.94 -80.27
N PRO A 11 -11.00 13.30 -81.41
CA PRO A 11 -11.08 11.84 -81.73
C PRO A 11 -10.14 11.23 -82.85
N GLU A 12 -10.32 9.93 -83.16
CA GLU A 12 -10.25 9.22 -84.48
C GLU A 12 -9.00 9.37 -85.43
N SER A 13 -8.40 8.38 -86.12
CA SER A 13 -8.90 7.20 -86.85
C SER A 13 -7.73 6.36 -87.48
N VAL A 14 -8.04 5.11 -87.91
CA VAL A 14 -7.47 4.30 -89.03
C VAL A 14 -6.07 3.62 -88.94
N ALA A 15 -6.15 2.27 -88.82
CA ALA A 15 -5.53 1.17 -89.58
C ALA A 15 -4.06 1.13 -90.09
N THR A 16 -3.46 -0.05 -89.83
CA THR A 16 -2.54 -0.88 -90.67
C THR A 16 -1.07 -0.48 -90.88
N ALA A 17 -0.18 -1.28 -90.24
CA ALA A 17 1.05 -1.96 -90.71
C ALA A 17 2.14 -1.17 -91.51
N PRO A 18 3.46 -1.48 -91.38
CA PRO A 18 4.00 -2.83 -91.22
C PRO A 18 5.18 -2.99 -90.23
N ASP A 19 5.54 -4.26 -90.07
CA ASP A 19 6.58 -4.86 -89.24
C ASP A 19 7.95 -4.14 -89.22
N GLY A 20 8.44 -3.98 -87.99
CA GLY A 20 9.83 -3.72 -87.63
C GLY A 20 9.99 -3.95 -86.12
N PRO A 21 11.00 -4.72 -85.67
CA PRO A 21 10.95 -5.48 -84.42
C PRO A 21 11.04 -4.55 -83.21
N LYS A 22 9.98 -4.51 -82.40
CA LYS A 22 9.99 -3.82 -81.11
C LYS A 22 10.06 -4.82 -79.97
N ALA A 23 11.19 -4.70 -79.27
CA ALA A 23 11.31 -4.67 -77.82
C ALA A 23 10.37 -5.59 -77.03
N GLN A 24 11.00 -6.58 -76.41
CA GLN A 24 10.59 -7.25 -75.17
C GLN A 24 9.55 -6.43 -74.40
N THR A 25 8.28 -6.76 -74.60
CA THR A 25 7.25 -6.54 -73.60
C THR A 25 7.60 -7.44 -72.44
N THR A 26 8.18 -6.85 -71.39
CA THR A 26 8.18 -7.39 -70.04
C THR A 26 6.78 -7.93 -69.75
N PRO A 27 6.64 -9.23 -69.40
CA PRO A 27 5.38 -9.74 -68.90
C PRO A 27 4.97 -8.89 -67.70
N ASP A 28 3.67 -8.65 -67.61
CA ASP A 28 3.00 -8.09 -66.45
C ASP A 28 3.61 -8.63 -65.14
N ASP A 29 3.74 -7.77 -64.14
CA ASP A 29 3.92 -8.13 -62.74
C ASP A 29 2.70 -8.98 -62.28
N GLU A 30 2.59 -10.22 -62.76
CA GLU A 30 1.85 -11.28 -62.09
C GLU A 30 2.55 -11.48 -60.75
N LEU A 31 1.89 -11.05 -59.66
CA LEU A 31 2.21 -11.51 -58.31
C LEU A 31 2.52 -13.01 -58.40
N PRO A 32 3.63 -13.50 -57.81
CA PRO A 32 4.04 -14.90 -58.00
C PRO A 32 2.85 -15.81 -57.75
N ASP A 33 2.55 -16.67 -58.73
CA ASP A 33 1.44 -17.63 -58.71
C ASP A 33 1.30 -18.21 -57.29
N TRP A 34 0.14 -18.01 -56.66
CA TRP A 34 -0.13 -18.57 -55.34
C TRP A 34 0.11 -20.07 -55.41
N GLU A 35 1.17 -20.53 -54.74
CA GLU A 35 1.49 -21.96 -54.68
C GLU A 35 0.23 -22.70 -54.18
N PRO A 36 -0.35 -23.61 -54.98
CA PRO A 36 -1.61 -24.25 -54.64
C PRO A 36 -1.42 -25.03 -53.33
N LEU A 37 -2.34 -24.84 -52.38
CA LEU A 37 -2.23 -25.41 -51.04
C LEU A 37 -2.23 -26.96 -51.11
N THR A 38 -1.05 -27.57 -51.03
CA THR A 38 -0.88 -29.03 -51.00
C THR A 38 -1.00 -29.56 -49.57
N PRO A 39 -1.36 -30.85 -49.38
CA PRO A 39 -1.32 -31.50 -48.07
C PRO A 39 0.03 -31.36 -47.34
N GLU A 40 1.14 -31.40 -48.07
CA GLU A 40 2.50 -31.27 -47.54
C GLU A 40 2.74 -29.84 -47.00
N LEU A 41 2.28 -28.81 -47.72
CA LEU A 41 2.36 -27.42 -47.24
C LEU A 41 1.52 -27.20 -45.97
N VAL A 42 0.35 -27.84 -45.86
CA VAL A 42 -0.50 -27.80 -44.65
C VAL A 42 0.16 -28.52 -43.48
N GLU A 43 0.84 -29.65 -43.73
CA GLU A 43 1.63 -30.35 -42.72
C GLU A 43 2.78 -29.49 -42.21
N ASP A 44 3.54 -28.85 -43.11
CA ASP A 44 4.63 -27.95 -42.76
C ASP A 44 4.16 -26.71 -41.98
N GLU A 45 3.00 -26.15 -42.35
CA GLU A 45 2.35 -25.08 -41.60
C GLU A 45 1.96 -25.57 -40.19
N ALA A 46 1.38 -26.76 -40.07
CA ALA A 46 1.00 -27.35 -38.79
C ALA A 46 2.21 -27.64 -37.90
N ILE A 47 3.31 -28.16 -38.46
CA ILE A 47 4.57 -28.40 -37.74
C ILE A 47 5.17 -27.08 -37.24
N ARG A 48 5.20 -26.05 -38.09
CA ARG A 48 5.67 -24.70 -37.70
C ARG A 48 4.78 -24.08 -36.62
N GLY A 49 3.46 -24.18 -36.75
CA GLY A 49 2.49 -23.72 -35.76
C GLY A 49 2.65 -24.44 -34.41
N ASP A 50 2.84 -25.75 -34.44
CA ASP A 50 3.11 -26.57 -33.25
C ASP A 50 4.45 -26.22 -32.60
N ALA A 51 5.48 -25.94 -33.40
CA ALA A 51 6.75 -25.43 -32.90
C ALA A 51 6.57 -24.05 -32.25
N MET A 52 5.87 -23.12 -32.89
CA MET A 52 5.58 -21.79 -32.35
C MET A 52 4.83 -21.86 -31.01
N LEU A 53 3.80 -22.70 -30.91
CA LEU A 53 3.04 -22.88 -29.67
C LEU A 53 3.90 -23.43 -28.53
N ARG A 54 4.77 -24.41 -28.81
CA ARG A 54 5.72 -24.92 -27.81
C ARG A 54 6.66 -23.83 -27.30
N HIS A 55 7.24 -23.04 -28.19
CA HIS A 55 8.11 -21.93 -27.79
C HIS A 55 7.33 -20.81 -27.06
N SER A 56 6.07 -20.59 -27.43
CA SER A 56 5.18 -19.64 -26.75
C SER A 56 4.92 -20.06 -25.30
N VAL A 57 4.70 -21.35 -25.03
CA VAL A 57 4.58 -21.88 -23.66
C VAL A 57 5.89 -21.74 -22.89
N LEU A 58 7.06 -21.92 -23.53
CA LEU A 58 8.35 -21.68 -22.87
C LEU A 58 8.55 -20.20 -22.53
N LEU A 59 8.17 -19.29 -23.43
CA LEU A 59 8.22 -17.85 -23.17
C LEU A 59 7.25 -17.43 -22.06
N LEU A 60 6.06 -18.02 -22.03
CA LEU A 60 5.13 -17.87 -20.90
C LEU A 60 5.72 -18.42 -19.61
N ALA A 61 6.41 -19.56 -19.63
CA ALA A 61 7.05 -20.11 -18.44
C ALA A 61 8.13 -19.17 -17.89
N VAL A 62 8.90 -18.52 -18.78
CA VAL A 62 9.84 -17.46 -18.41
C VAL A 62 9.08 -16.28 -17.80
N LEU A 63 8.04 -15.78 -18.46
CA LEU A 63 7.22 -14.65 -18.00
C LEU A 63 6.62 -14.91 -16.62
N LEU A 64 5.97 -16.07 -16.41
CA LEU A 64 5.30 -16.42 -15.16
C LEU A 64 6.27 -16.76 -14.02
N SER A 65 7.52 -17.11 -14.35
CA SER A 65 8.60 -17.26 -13.36
C SER A 65 9.30 -15.93 -13.06
N TRP A 66 9.14 -14.91 -13.90
CA TRP A 66 9.70 -13.57 -13.74
C TRP A 66 8.84 -12.74 -12.77
N THR A 67 8.70 -13.23 -11.54
CA THR A 67 7.92 -12.57 -10.50
C THR A 67 8.79 -12.11 -9.34
N GLN A 68 8.32 -11.05 -8.67
CA GLN A 68 8.92 -10.59 -7.43
C GLN A 68 8.75 -11.64 -6.31
N ILE A 69 9.73 -11.67 -5.41
CA ILE A 69 9.79 -12.61 -4.29
C ILE A 69 8.97 -12.05 -3.13
N ALA A 70 7.87 -12.74 -2.80
CA ALA A 70 6.93 -12.37 -1.75
C ALA A 70 6.88 -13.37 -0.57
N ASP A 71 7.83 -14.32 -0.50
CA ASP A 71 7.91 -15.33 0.57
C ASP A 71 9.08 -15.05 1.52
N THR A 72 8.79 -14.85 2.81
CA THR A 72 9.78 -14.59 3.85
C THR A 72 10.61 -15.83 4.20
N SER A 73 10.10 -17.04 3.98
CA SER A 73 10.81 -18.29 4.30
C SER A 73 12.11 -18.44 3.51
N LEU A 74 12.20 -17.77 2.35
CA LEU A 74 13.43 -17.69 1.57
C LEU A 74 14.57 -16.99 2.34
N LEU A 75 14.25 -16.01 3.19
CA LEU A 75 15.26 -15.27 3.95
C LEU A 75 16.01 -16.19 4.94
N VAL A 76 15.30 -17.11 5.59
CA VAL A 76 15.92 -18.11 6.48
C VAL A 76 16.81 -19.06 5.69
N ARG A 77 16.41 -19.44 4.48
CA ARG A 77 17.23 -20.29 3.61
C ARG A 77 18.50 -19.59 3.14
N LEU A 78 18.41 -18.31 2.81
CA LEU A 78 19.57 -17.49 2.47
C LEU A 78 20.51 -17.33 3.66
N ALA A 79 19.97 -17.08 4.86
CA ALA A 79 20.74 -17.00 6.10
C ALA A 79 21.42 -18.35 6.43
N SER A 80 20.70 -19.46 6.28
CA SER A 80 21.21 -20.84 6.39
C SER A 80 22.36 -21.09 5.40
N GLY A 81 22.17 -20.75 4.13
CA GLY A 81 23.20 -20.86 3.09
C GLY A 81 24.44 -20.04 3.39
N ALA A 82 24.26 -18.78 3.78
CA ALA A 82 25.35 -17.89 4.18
C ALA A 82 26.12 -18.44 5.39
N PHE A 83 25.40 -18.94 6.40
CA PHE A 83 25.99 -19.55 7.58
C PHE A 83 26.83 -20.78 7.25
N MET A 84 26.36 -21.66 6.35
CA MET A 84 27.13 -22.82 5.88
C MET A 84 28.39 -22.39 5.11
N VAL A 85 28.31 -21.37 4.26
CA VAL A 85 29.51 -20.88 3.56
C VAL A 85 30.58 -20.38 4.54
N GLU A 86 30.18 -19.82 5.68
CA GLU A 86 31.11 -19.32 6.71
C GLU A 86 31.61 -20.39 7.70
N ASN A 87 30.76 -21.37 8.06
CA ASN A 87 31.02 -22.31 9.16
C ASN A 87 31.27 -23.75 8.69
N GLY A 88 31.19 -24.03 7.38
CA GLY A 88 31.52 -25.32 6.77
C GLY A 88 30.45 -25.86 5.82
N PHE A 89 30.85 -26.75 4.91
CA PHE A 89 29.99 -27.24 3.83
C PHE A 89 28.74 -28.01 4.28
N LEU A 90 28.82 -28.73 5.41
CA LEU A 90 27.70 -29.56 5.90
C LEU A 90 26.74 -28.74 6.77
N PRO A 91 25.43 -29.06 6.76
CA PRO A 91 24.45 -28.35 7.57
C PRO A 91 24.74 -28.50 9.08
N PRO A 92 24.43 -27.47 9.89
CA PRO A 92 24.61 -27.55 11.33
C PRO A 92 23.65 -28.60 11.92
N LYS A 93 24.13 -29.32 12.95
CA LYS A 93 23.33 -30.35 13.63
C LYS A 93 22.25 -29.74 14.54
N THR A 94 22.51 -28.56 15.09
CA THR A 94 21.64 -27.82 16.01
C THR A 94 21.28 -26.46 15.42
N ASP A 95 20.12 -25.94 15.77
CA ASP A 95 19.68 -24.62 15.30
C ASP A 95 20.55 -23.48 15.89
N PRO A 96 21.19 -22.63 15.05
CA PRO A 96 21.93 -21.47 15.53
C PRO A 96 21.11 -20.17 15.56
N PHE A 97 19.89 -20.16 14.99
CA PHE A 97 19.18 -18.91 14.70
C PHE A 97 18.12 -18.54 15.74
N SER A 98 17.42 -19.51 16.33
CA SER A 98 16.30 -19.24 17.23
C SER A 98 16.69 -19.36 18.69
N VAL A 99 16.03 -18.59 19.55
CA VAL A 99 16.27 -18.63 21.00
C VAL A 99 15.60 -19.86 21.64
N SER A 100 14.38 -20.19 21.20
CA SER A 100 13.58 -21.24 21.88
C SER A 100 14.02 -22.67 21.53
N ALA A 101 14.63 -22.84 20.35
CA ALA A 101 15.07 -24.11 19.81
C ALA A 101 16.59 -24.33 19.96
N GLU A 102 17.27 -23.53 20.79
CA GLU A 102 18.70 -23.67 21.04
C GLU A 102 19.02 -25.10 21.52
N GLY A 103 19.97 -25.75 20.86
CA GLY A 103 20.36 -27.14 21.13
C GLY A 103 19.40 -28.21 20.60
N ARG A 104 18.25 -27.87 20.02
CA ARG A 104 17.40 -28.85 19.32
C ARG A 104 18.06 -29.30 18.02
N GLN A 105 17.89 -30.57 17.70
CA GLN A 105 18.37 -31.12 16.44
C GLN A 105 17.59 -30.49 15.29
N TRP A 106 18.29 -29.85 14.36
CA TRP A 106 17.69 -29.26 13.18
C TRP A 106 17.92 -30.17 11.97
N ILE A 107 16.83 -30.71 11.43
CA ILE A 107 16.84 -31.59 10.27
C ILE A 107 16.53 -30.74 9.03
N ASN A 108 17.57 -30.28 8.33
CA ASN A 108 17.41 -29.52 7.09
C ASN A 108 17.54 -30.42 5.86
N LEU A 109 16.42 -30.97 5.37
CA LEU A 109 16.43 -31.82 4.17
C LEU A 109 16.78 -31.08 2.87
N GLY A 110 16.58 -29.75 2.82
CA GLY A 110 16.89 -28.92 1.65
C GLY A 110 18.26 -28.24 1.72
N TRP A 111 19.20 -28.73 2.53
CA TRP A 111 20.46 -28.05 2.84
C TRP A 111 21.28 -27.68 1.59
N LEU A 112 21.30 -28.53 0.56
CA LEU A 112 22.08 -28.25 -0.65
C LEU A 112 21.45 -27.12 -1.46
N ALA A 113 20.12 -26.99 -1.43
CA ALA A 113 19.43 -25.88 -2.08
C ALA A 113 19.66 -24.57 -1.33
N ASP A 114 19.63 -24.59 0.01
CA ASP A 114 19.98 -23.41 0.82
C ASP A 114 21.42 -22.95 0.51
N HIS A 115 22.36 -23.89 0.37
CA HIS A 115 23.74 -23.60 -0.03
C HIS A 115 23.83 -22.99 -1.44
N ALA A 116 23.11 -23.55 -2.42
CA ALA A 116 23.05 -23.03 -3.78
C ALA A 116 22.42 -21.63 -3.84
N LEU A 117 21.32 -21.41 -3.12
CA LEU A 117 20.64 -20.10 -3.03
C LEU A 117 21.53 -19.05 -2.37
N GLY A 118 22.22 -19.40 -1.27
CA GLY A 118 23.20 -18.51 -0.63
C GLY A 118 24.36 -18.16 -1.56
N ALA A 119 24.85 -19.13 -2.34
CA ALA A 119 25.90 -18.90 -3.33
C ALA A 119 25.45 -17.99 -4.49
N VAL A 120 24.24 -18.23 -5.05
CA VAL A 120 23.63 -17.39 -6.09
C VAL A 120 23.46 -15.96 -5.58
N TYR A 121 22.94 -15.80 -4.36
CA TYR A 121 22.75 -14.50 -3.72
C TYR A 121 24.07 -13.75 -3.54
N ARG A 122 25.12 -14.42 -3.04
CA ARG A 122 26.47 -13.83 -2.89
C ARG A 122 27.10 -13.48 -4.23
N ALA A 123 26.97 -14.34 -5.25
CA ALA A 123 27.47 -14.07 -6.60
C ALA A 123 26.79 -12.85 -7.23
N GLY A 124 25.47 -12.70 -7.02
CA GLY A 124 24.72 -11.51 -7.42
C GLY A 124 25.15 -10.23 -6.69
N GLY A 125 25.56 -10.34 -5.43
CA GLY A 125 26.10 -9.23 -4.62
C GLY A 125 27.59 -8.91 -4.85
N MET A 126 28.40 -9.84 -5.36
CA MET A 126 29.82 -9.58 -5.70
C MET A 126 29.98 -8.59 -6.86
N LEU A 127 28.99 -8.46 -7.74
CA LEU A 127 28.97 -7.49 -8.83
C LEU A 127 28.44 -6.09 -8.40
N GLY A 128 28.05 -5.93 -7.13
CA GLY A 128 27.73 -4.66 -6.53
C GLY A 128 27.20 -4.85 -5.10
N GLN A 129 27.74 -4.10 -4.14
CA GLN A 129 27.35 -4.10 -2.70
C GLN A 129 25.86 -3.76 -2.43
N ASN A 130 25.03 -3.69 -3.47
CA ASN A 130 23.63 -3.34 -3.44
C ASN A 130 22.78 -4.61 -3.25
N PHE A 131 22.16 -4.72 -2.08
CA PHE A 131 21.08 -5.67 -1.75
C PHE A 131 20.08 -5.88 -2.90
N TYR A 132 19.78 -4.80 -3.65
CA TYR A 132 18.92 -4.80 -4.83
C TYR A 132 19.37 -5.73 -5.95
N LEU A 133 20.67 -5.82 -6.24
CA LEU A 133 21.21 -6.68 -7.30
C LEU A 133 21.15 -8.16 -6.91
N ALA A 134 21.39 -8.47 -5.64
CA ALA A 134 21.34 -9.83 -5.13
C ALA A 134 19.92 -10.43 -5.22
N GLY A 135 18.88 -9.66 -4.91
CA GLY A 135 17.48 -10.10 -5.10
C GLY A 135 17.16 -10.45 -6.56
N LYS A 136 17.67 -9.69 -7.54
CA LYS A 136 17.43 -9.96 -8.98
C LYS A 136 17.99 -11.31 -9.41
N SER A 137 19.14 -11.71 -8.86
CA SER A 137 19.76 -13.01 -9.18
C SER A 137 18.89 -14.21 -8.77
N LEU A 138 18.12 -14.07 -7.67
CA LEU A 138 17.19 -15.11 -7.20
C LEU A 138 15.98 -15.23 -8.13
N THR A 139 15.44 -14.12 -8.63
CA THR A 139 14.37 -14.18 -9.65
C THR A 139 14.88 -14.88 -10.92
N LEU A 140 16.10 -14.59 -11.36
CA LEU A 140 16.70 -15.27 -12.52
C LEU A 140 16.89 -16.78 -12.28
N TRP A 141 17.25 -17.19 -11.06
CA TRP A 141 17.29 -18.59 -10.67
C TRP A 141 15.92 -19.27 -10.82
N ALA A 142 14.84 -18.62 -10.33
CA ALA A 142 13.48 -19.12 -10.50
C ALA A 142 13.09 -19.23 -11.98
N VAL A 143 13.42 -18.21 -12.80
CA VAL A 143 13.20 -18.22 -14.25
C VAL A 143 13.92 -19.39 -14.93
N MET A 144 15.17 -19.65 -14.56
CA MET A 144 15.94 -20.77 -15.08
C MET A 144 15.28 -22.12 -14.74
N LEU A 145 14.86 -22.32 -13.49
CA LEU A 145 14.18 -23.55 -13.06
C LEU A 145 12.83 -23.74 -13.77
N GLY A 146 12.04 -22.68 -13.88
CA GLY A 146 10.76 -22.69 -14.60
C GLY A 146 10.94 -23.02 -16.09
N LEU A 147 11.88 -22.36 -16.77
CA LEU A 147 12.22 -22.62 -18.16
C LEU A 147 12.68 -24.07 -18.35
N LEU A 148 13.59 -24.58 -17.50
CA LEU A 148 14.10 -25.94 -17.60
C LEU A 148 13.00 -26.98 -17.40
N THR A 149 12.11 -26.76 -16.43
CA THR A 149 10.95 -27.62 -16.14
C THR A 149 10.05 -27.76 -17.37
N PHE A 150 9.63 -26.64 -17.96
CA PHE A 150 8.74 -26.66 -19.13
C PHE A 150 9.47 -27.06 -20.42
N TRP A 151 10.78 -26.81 -20.52
CA TRP A 151 11.60 -27.32 -21.62
C TRP A 151 11.64 -28.84 -21.61
N ILE A 152 11.87 -29.48 -20.45
CA ILE A 152 11.81 -30.94 -20.32
C ILE A 152 10.41 -31.45 -20.66
N LEU A 153 9.37 -30.82 -20.11
CA LEU A 153 7.97 -31.18 -20.38
C LEU A 153 7.64 -31.16 -21.87
N SER A 154 8.14 -30.15 -22.60
CA SER A 154 7.95 -30.03 -24.05
C SER A 154 8.61 -31.13 -24.89
N ARG A 155 9.56 -31.88 -24.31
CA ARG A 155 10.24 -33.02 -24.96
C ARG A 155 9.50 -34.34 -24.75
N ILE A 156 8.49 -34.38 -23.87
CA ILE A 156 7.69 -35.58 -23.60
C ILE A 156 6.54 -35.64 -24.61
N THR A 157 6.83 -36.21 -25.78
CA THR A 157 5.91 -36.31 -26.92
C THR A 157 6.05 -37.65 -27.62
N LEU A 158 4.97 -38.17 -28.19
CA LEU A 158 5.05 -39.27 -29.15
C LEU A 158 5.59 -38.78 -30.49
N ALA A 159 6.46 -39.57 -31.13
CA ALA A 159 7.06 -39.20 -32.42
C ALA A 159 6.02 -39.18 -33.55
N ARG A 160 6.15 -38.21 -34.48
CA ARG A 160 5.31 -38.07 -35.69
C ARG A 160 3.81 -37.81 -35.44
N ILE A 161 3.45 -37.32 -34.25
CA ILE A 161 2.08 -36.89 -33.91
C ILE A 161 2.11 -35.39 -33.61
N PRO A 162 1.07 -34.61 -33.98
CA PRO A 162 1.00 -33.19 -33.63
C PRO A 162 1.14 -32.96 -32.13
N THR A 163 1.85 -31.89 -31.79
CA THR A 163 2.16 -31.47 -30.41
C THR A 163 1.30 -30.31 -29.94
N TRP A 164 0.34 -29.86 -30.77
CA TRP A 164 -0.65 -28.84 -30.41
C TRP A 164 -1.32 -29.11 -29.05
N TRP A 165 -1.83 -30.33 -28.83
CA TRP A 165 -2.47 -30.73 -27.57
C TRP A 165 -1.52 -30.64 -26.37
N ASN A 166 -0.25 -30.99 -26.55
CA ASN A 166 0.75 -30.94 -25.49
C ASN A 166 1.01 -29.48 -25.05
N SER A 167 0.96 -28.53 -25.98
CA SER A 167 1.06 -27.10 -25.65
C SER A 167 -0.13 -26.62 -24.80
N ILE A 168 -1.34 -27.10 -25.05
CA ILE A 168 -2.53 -26.79 -24.24
C ILE A 168 -2.38 -27.38 -22.83
N ALA A 169 -2.01 -28.66 -22.72
CA ALA A 169 -1.80 -29.32 -21.43
C ALA A 169 -0.67 -28.65 -20.62
N ALA A 170 0.42 -28.26 -21.28
CA ALA A 170 1.52 -27.52 -20.66
C ALA A 170 1.10 -26.11 -20.24
N ALA A 171 0.31 -25.38 -21.03
CA ALA A 171 -0.21 -24.06 -20.65
C ALA A 171 -1.12 -24.13 -19.41
N LEU A 172 -2.02 -25.13 -19.34
CA LEU A 172 -2.85 -25.36 -18.16
C LEU A 172 -2.01 -25.72 -16.92
N ALA A 173 -1.00 -26.57 -17.10
CA ALA A 173 -0.06 -26.90 -16.03
C ALA A 173 0.70 -25.68 -15.55
N LEU A 174 1.10 -24.79 -16.46
CA LEU A 174 1.80 -23.55 -16.12
C LEU A 174 0.94 -22.63 -15.24
N ILE A 175 -0.36 -22.51 -15.52
CA ILE A 175 -1.29 -21.73 -14.68
C ILE A 175 -1.42 -22.37 -13.29
N ALA A 176 -1.55 -23.70 -13.22
CA ALA A 176 -1.65 -24.41 -11.95
C ALA A 176 -0.38 -24.32 -11.09
N VAL A 177 0.78 -24.26 -11.73
CA VAL A 177 2.09 -24.28 -11.11
C VAL A 177 2.62 -22.89 -10.77
N PHE A 178 2.10 -21.84 -11.42
CA PHE A 178 2.44 -20.43 -11.19
C PHE A 178 2.66 -20.06 -9.70
N PRO A 179 1.78 -20.43 -8.75
CA PRO A 179 1.94 -20.16 -7.31
C PRO A 179 3.29 -20.57 -6.71
N THR A 180 3.91 -21.61 -7.28
CA THR A 180 5.13 -22.24 -6.78
C THR A 180 6.38 -21.92 -7.59
N LEU A 181 6.26 -21.14 -8.68
CA LEU A 181 7.40 -20.66 -9.47
C LEU A 181 8.12 -19.52 -8.74
N THR A 182 8.81 -19.85 -7.66
CA THR A 182 9.63 -18.94 -6.85
C THR A 182 11.03 -19.49 -6.67
N ALA A 183 11.94 -18.68 -6.13
CA ALA A 183 13.33 -19.07 -5.86
C ALA A 183 13.45 -20.00 -4.62
N GLY A 184 12.58 -21.00 -4.50
CA GLY A 184 12.52 -21.91 -3.36
C GLY A 184 12.52 -23.40 -3.75
N PRO A 185 12.48 -24.31 -2.76
CA PRO A 185 12.60 -25.75 -2.99
C PRO A 185 11.45 -26.33 -3.81
N VAL A 186 10.24 -25.78 -3.71
CA VAL A 186 9.07 -26.31 -4.45
C VAL A 186 9.32 -26.27 -5.97
N SER A 187 10.01 -25.24 -6.48
CA SER A 187 10.46 -25.18 -7.88
C SER A 187 11.39 -26.34 -8.27
N ILE A 188 12.22 -26.80 -7.33
CA ILE A 188 13.09 -27.96 -7.52
C ILE A 188 12.26 -29.24 -7.59
N THR A 189 11.19 -29.37 -6.79
CA THR A 189 10.26 -30.50 -6.91
C THR A 189 9.51 -30.54 -8.24
N LEU A 190 9.15 -29.40 -8.82
CA LEU A 190 8.57 -29.35 -10.17
C LEU A 190 9.55 -29.84 -11.23
N LEU A 191 10.81 -29.41 -11.13
CA LEU A 191 11.89 -29.86 -12.01
C LEU A 191 12.15 -31.35 -11.84
N GLY A 192 12.24 -31.83 -10.60
CA GLY A 192 12.43 -33.23 -10.26
C GLY A 192 11.29 -34.12 -10.78
N ALA A 193 10.04 -33.68 -10.61
CA ALA A 193 8.87 -34.37 -11.15
C ALA A 193 8.90 -34.42 -12.69
N SER A 194 9.26 -33.32 -13.34
CA SER A 194 9.39 -33.27 -14.80
C SER A 194 10.50 -34.19 -15.32
N LEU A 195 11.66 -34.20 -14.66
CA LEU A 195 12.77 -35.12 -14.95
C LEU A 195 12.37 -36.57 -14.74
N LEU A 196 11.68 -36.89 -13.64
CA LEU A 196 11.19 -38.23 -13.36
C LEU A 196 10.22 -38.69 -14.46
N MET A 197 9.25 -37.85 -14.83
CA MET A 197 8.30 -38.18 -15.92
C MET A 197 9.02 -38.35 -17.26
N TRP A 198 10.06 -37.57 -17.54
CA TRP A 198 10.89 -37.74 -18.73
C TRP A 198 11.66 -39.06 -18.74
N LEU A 199 12.23 -39.47 -17.59
CA LEU A 199 12.90 -40.77 -17.46
C LEU A 199 11.92 -41.94 -17.58
N LEU A 200 10.73 -41.82 -16.99
CA LEU A 200 9.67 -42.82 -17.11
C LEU A 200 9.21 -42.98 -18.57
N HIS A 201 9.01 -41.86 -19.29
CA HIS A 201 8.70 -41.87 -20.72
C HIS A 201 9.79 -42.58 -21.54
N ARG A 202 11.06 -42.31 -21.26
CA ARG A 202 12.18 -43.00 -21.93
C ARG A 202 12.30 -44.48 -21.56
N ALA A 203 11.85 -44.88 -20.37
CA ALA A 203 11.87 -46.27 -19.92
C ALA A 203 10.80 -47.15 -20.60
N ASP A 204 9.82 -46.53 -21.24
CA ASP A 204 8.83 -47.23 -22.08
C ASP A 204 9.35 -47.42 -23.53
N ASP A 205 10.31 -46.60 -23.97
CA ASP A 205 11.04 -46.78 -25.22
C ASP A 205 12.20 -47.78 -25.07
N ALA A 206 12.04 -49.03 -25.53
CA ALA A 206 13.04 -50.09 -25.40
C ALA A 206 14.44 -49.74 -25.97
N THR A 207 14.52 -48.85 -26.97
CA THR A 207 15.78 -48.41 -27.59
C THR A 207 16.48 -47.27 -26.83
N LYS A 208 15.79 -46.64 -25.89
CA LYS A 208 16.25 -45.44 -25.16
C LYS A 208 16.13 -45.58 -23.64
N ALA A 209 15.94 -46.80 -23.16
CA ALA A 209 15.74 -47.10 -21.74
C ALA A 209 16.89 -46.50 -20.92
N PRO A 210 16.61 -45.64 -19.94
CA PRO A 210 17.64 -45.03 -19.11
C PRO A 210 18.29 -46.08 -18.21
N SER A 211 19.52 -45.81 -17.79
CA SER A 211 20.20 -46.67 -16.81
C SER A 211 19.55 -46.52 -15.42
N LEU A 212 19.60 -47.58 -14.60
CA LEU A 212 19.16 -47.52 -13.20
C LEU A 212 19.92 -46.45 -12.40
N LEU A 213 21.19 -46.20 -12.77
CA LEU A 213 22.03 -45.18 -12.16
C LEU A 213 21.48 -43.75 -12.38
N LEU A 214 20.78 -43.50 -13.48
CA LEU A 214 20.21 -42.18 -13.75
C LEU A 214 19.03 -41.86 -12.81
N PHE A 215 18.22 -42.87 -12.46
CA PHE A 215 17.22 -42.74 -11.39
C PHE A 215 17.90 -42.53 -10.03
N GLY A 216 18.95 -43.30 -9.73
CA GLY A 216 19.76 -43.09 -8.52
C GLY A 216 20.32 -41.67 -8.42
N ALA A 217 20.93 -41.16 -9.49
CA ALA A 217 21.48 -39.81 -9.53
C ALA A 217 20.41 -38.73 -9.34
N LEU A 218 19.24 -38.87 -9.99
CA LEU A 218 18.12 -37.93 -9.82
C LEU A 218 17.72 -37.81 -8.35
N PHE A 219 17.52 -38.94 -7.66
CA PHE A 219 17.09 -38.94 -6.26
C PHE A 219 18.21 -38.58 -5.27
N LEU A 220 19.47 -38.86 -5.61
CA LEU A 220 20.63 -38.38 -4.85
C LEU A 220 20.62 -36.84 -4.79
N PHE A 221 20.48 -36.17 -5.93
CA PHE A 221 20.45 -34.70 -5.94
C PHE A 221 19.13 -34.14 -5.42
N TRP A 222 17.99 -34.70 -5.83
CA TRP A 222 16.68 -34.17 -5.45
C TRP A 222 16.45 -34.25 -3.94
N SER A 223 16.78 -35.37 -3.28
CA SER A 223 16.60 -35.51 -1.83
C SER A 223 17.46 -34.56 -0.98
N ASN A 224 18.61 -34.11 -1.50
CA ASN A 224 19.47 -33.14 -0.83
C ASN A 224 19.08 -31.68 -1.13
N LEU A 225 18.33 -31.45 -2.22
CA LEU A 225 17.87 -30.13 -2.64
C LEU A 225 16.47 -29.78 -2.10
N ASP A 226 15.59 -30.76 -1.89
CA ASP A 226 14.22 -30.48 -1.43
C ASP A 226 13.65 -31.59 -0.53
N ALA A 227 12.96 -31.16 0.52
CA ALA A 227 12.25 -32.03 1.45
C ALA A 227 11.11 -32.82 0.78
N LEU A 228 10.55 -32.31 -0.33
CA LEU A 228 9.46 -32.94 -1.07
C LEU A 228 9.92 -34.01 -2.08
N ALA A 229 11.19 -34.41 -2.10
CA ALA A 229 11.68 -35.49 -2.97
C ALA A 229 10.95 -36.83 -2.77
N TRP A 230 10.32 -37.04 -1.61
CA TRP A 230 9.47 -38.21 -1.36
C TRP A 230 8.24 -38.27 -2.30
N VAL A 231 7.77 -37.15 -2.85
CA VAL A 231 6.71 -37.11 -3.87
C VAL A 231 7.18 -37.88 -5.11
N GLY A 232 8.43 -37.66 -5.53
CA GLY A 232 9.06 -38.44 -6.60
C GLY A 232 9.16 -39.93 -6.25
N LEU A 233 9.50 -40.26 -5.00
CA LEU A 233 9.58 -41.67 -4.55
C LEU A 233 8.19 -42.33 -4.62
N ALA A 234 7.13 -41.64 -4.19
CA ALA A 234 5.77 -42.14 -4.30
C ALA A 234 5.37 -42.40 -5.77
N LEU A 235 5.74 -41.49 -6.67
CA LEU A 235 5.47 -41.63 -8.11
C LEU A 235 6.22 -42.81 -8.74
N ILE A 236 7.52 -43.00 -8.47
CA ILE A 236 8.28 -44.12 -9.05
C ILE A 236 7.85 -45.47 -8.47
N TRP A 237 7.47 -45.53 -7.19
CA TRP A 237 6.87 -46.72 -6.59
C TRP A 237 5.51 -47.03 -7.21
N GLY A 238 4.64 -46.02 -7.38
CA GLY A 238 3.36 -46.16 -8.08
C GLY A 238 3.53 -46.65 -9.51
N ALA A 239 4.47 -46.07 -10.26
CA ALA A 239 4.81 -46.51 -11.61
C ALA A 239 5.36 -47.94 -11.64
N GLY A 240 6.23 -48.31 -10.70
CA GLY A 240 6.80 -49.65 -10.59
C GLY A 240 5.76 -50.72 -10.29
N ILE A 241 4.87 -50.47 -9.33
CA ILE A 241 3.75 -51.36 -9.00
C ILE A 241 2.79 -51.47 -10.19
N GLY A 242 2.44 -50.34 -10.82
CA GLY A 242 1.61 -50.30 -12.02
C GLY A 242 2.19 -51.14 -13.16
N ARG A 243 3.49 -51.02 -13.44
CA ARG A 243 4.17 -51.82 -14.49
C ARG A 243 4.24 -53.30 -14.14
N PHE A 244 4.50 -53.63 -12.88
CA PHE A 244 4.53 -55.02 -12.40
C PHE A 244 3.17 -55.72 -12.54
N LEU A 245 2.08 -55.00 -12.24
CA LEU A 245 0.70 -55.49 -12.37
C LEU A 245 0.17 -55.47 -13.80
N THR A 246 0.85 -54.82 -14.74
CA THR A 246 0.38 -54.74 -16.13
C THR A 246 0.51 -56.10 -16.82
N THR A 247 -0.63 -56.71 -17.16
CA THR A 247 -0.73 -57.97 -17.91
C THR A 247 -1.17 -57.72 -19.35
N GLY A 248 -0.45 -58.30 -20.32
CA GLY A 248 -0.76 -58.23 -21.76
C GLY A 248 -0.04 -57.09 -22.52
N GLU A 249 -0.21 -57.05 -23.85
CA GLU A 249 0.28 -55.98 -24.71
C GLU A 249 -0.62 -54.74 -24.60
N ARG A 250 -0.24 -53.80 -23.74
CA ARG A 250 -0.88 -52.49 -23.59
C ARG A 250 0.02 -51.40 -24.17
N LEU A 251 -0.51 -50.20 -24.43
CA LEU A 251 0.30 -49.04 -24.88
C LEU A 251 1.52 -48.88 -24.00
N GLY A 252 2.72 -48.79 -24.61
CA GLY A 252 3.97 -48.56 -23.87
C GLY A 252 4.50 -49.77 -23.09
N ALA A 253 3.79 -50.90 -23.06
CA ALA A 253 4.31 -52.15 -22.53
C ALA A 253 5.25 -52.80 -23.56
N ALA A 254 6.43 -52.21 -23.76
CA ALA A 254 7.50 -52.89 -24.45
C ALA A 254 7.79 -54.23 -23.74
N SER A 255 8.20 -55.24 -24.49
CA SER A 255 8.60 -56.59 -24.05
C SER A 255 9.87 -56.62 -23.17
N GLY A 256 9.99 -55.69 -22.22
CA GLY A 256 11.11 -55.53 -21.30
C GLY A 256 10.86 -56.11 -19.90
N ASP A 257 11.91 -56.10 -19.07
CA ASP A 257 11.88 -56.57 -17.69
C ASP A 257 10.79 -55.85 -16.86
N ARG A 258 9.76 -56.59 -16.44
CA ARG A 258 8.66 -56.07 -15.60
C ARG A 258 9.13 -55.56 -14.24
N THR A 259 10.29 -56.01 -13.77
CA THR A 259 10.87 -55.61 -12.48
C THR A 259 11.77 -54.38 -12.60
N PHE A 260 12.04 -53.87 -13.81
CA PHE A 260 12.97 -52.77 -14.02
C PHE A 260 12.62 -51.52 -13.20
N LEU A 261 11.35 -51.07 -13.24
CA LEU A 261 10.92 -49.88 -12.48
C LEU A 261 10.90 -50.12 -10.97
N LEU A 262 10.67 -51.36 -10.49
CA LEU A 262 10.79 -51.70 -9.07
C LEU A 262 12.26 -51.66 -8.62
N LYS A 263 13.19 -52.16 -9.44
CA LYS A 263 14.63 -52.01 -9.20
C LYS A 263 15.05 -50.54 -9.20
N ALA A 264 14.52 -49.75 -10.14
CA ALA A 264 14.75 -48.31 -10.19
C ALA A 264 14.22 -47.60 -8.93
N ALA A 265 13.02 -47.94 -8.46
CA ALA A 265 12.45 -47.43 -7.22
C ALA A 265 13.32 -47.80 -6.00
N GLY A 266 13.84 -49.04 -5.95
CA GLY A 266 14.78 -49.47 -4.91
C GLY A 266 16.09 -48.67 -4.93
N VAL A 267 16.72 -48.52 -6.10
CA VAL A 267 17.94 -47.72 -6.28
C VAL A 267 17.70 -46.24 -5.94
N ALA A 268 16.58 -45.67 -6.38
CA ALA A 268 16.16 -44.31 -6.05
C ALA A 268 15.99 -44.11 -4.54
N THR A 269 15.37 -45.07 -3.85
CA THR A 269 15.18 -45.03 -2.39
C THR A 269 16.53 -45.09 -1.67
N VAL A 270 17.43 -45.99 -2.06
CA VAL A 270 18.79 -46.08 -1.48
C VAL A 270 19.58 -44.80 -1.75
N ALA A 271 19.50 -44.24 -2.96
CA ALA A 271 20.17 -43.00 -3.30
C ALA A 271 19.63 -41.79 -2.51
N ALA A 272 18.32 -41.74 -2.27
CA ALA A 272 17.70 -40.70 -1.44
C ALA A 272 18.14 -40.75 0.03
N LEU A 273 18.60 -41.92 0.51
CA LEU A 273 19.16 -42.08 1.87
C LEU A 273 20.61 -41.63 2.00
N ILE A 274 21.29 -41.34 0.88
CA ILE A 274 22.61 -40.71 0.86
C ILE A 274 22.42 -39.21 1.15
N HIS A 275 22.14 -38.94 2.41
CA HIS A 275 21.80 -37.62 2.96
C HIS A 275 22.51 -37.44 4.32
N PRO A 276 22.94 -36.23 4.72
CA PRO A 276 23.44 -35.96 6.08
C PRO A 276 22.49 -36.36 7.22
N PHE A 277 21.20 -36.53 6.91
CA PHE A 277 20.13 -36.89 7.85
C PHE A 277 19.51 -38.28 7.54
N HIS A 278 20.14 -39.06 6.67
CA HIS A 278 19.80 -40.45 6.36
C HIS A 278 18.30 -40.71 6.15
N TRP A 279 17.67 -41.46 7.06
CA TRP A 279 16.30 -41.94 6.98
C TRP A 279 15.22 -40.87 7.18
N HIS A 280 15.58 -39.68 7.68
CA HIS A 280 14.62 -38.58 7.87
C HIS A 280 13.98 -38.11 6.56
N VAL A 281 14.58 -38.39 5.40
CA VAL A 281 13.97 -38.18 4.08
C VAL A 281 12.67 -38.99 3.93
N LEU A 282 12.62 -40.19 4.49
CA LEU A 282 11.42 -41.05 4.47
C LEU A 282 10.38 -40.64 5.54
N GLU A 283 10.79 -39.91 6.58
CA GLU A 283 9.86 -39.31 7.55
C GLU A 283 9.18 -38.05 7.03
N SER A 284 9.79 -37.36 6.06
CA SER A 284 9.30 -36.09 5.49
C SER A 284 7.78 -36.03 5.24
N PRO A 285 7.11 -37.02 4.61
CA PRO A 285 5.65 -36.99 4.45
C PRO A 285 4.92 -36.97 5.78
N LEU A 286 5.35 -37.77 6.77
CA LEU A 286 4.73 -37.79 8.10
C LEU A 286 4.90 -36.43 8.78
N VAL A 287 6.08 -35.84 8.70
CA VAL A 287 6.36 -34.50 9.26
C VAL A 287 5.48 -33.44 8.62
N LEU A 288 5.37 -33.43 7.29
CA LEU A 288 4.54 -32.47 6.55
C LEU A 288 3.06 -32.55 6.97
N PHE A 289 2.47 -33.75 6.95
CA PHE A 289 1.04 -33.93 7.22
C PHE A 289 0.67 -33.86 8.70
N GLN A 290 1.54 -34.33 9.60
CA GLN A 290 1.24 -34.39 11.04
C GLN A 290 1.66 -33.13 11.80
N SER A 291 2.66 -32.37 11.29
CA SER A 291 3.21 -31.21 12.02
C SER A 291 3.15 -29.91 11.21
N GLU A 292 3.77 -29.84 10.03
CA GLU A 292 3.91 -28.56 9.33
C GLU A 292 2.57 -27.99 8.85
N LEU A 293 1.73 -28.79 8.18
CA LEU A 293 0.44 -28.33 7.67
C LEU A 293 -0.57 -27.98 8.77
N PRO A 294 -0.76 -28.78 9.84
CA PRO A 294 -1.59 -28.38 10.97
C PRO A 294 -1.12 -27.10 11.64
N GLU A 295 0.19 -26.94 11.86
CA GLU A 295 0.74 -25.76 12.53
C GLU A 295 0.67 -24.51 11.65
N ALA A 296 0.94 -24.62 10.35
CA ALA A 296 0.77 -23.52 9.39
C ALA A 296 -0.69 -23.02 9.36
N ARG A 297 -1.66 -23.96 9.37
CA ARG A 297 -3.09 -23.63 9.48
C ARG A 297 -3.43 -22.96 10.81
N ALA A 298 -2.85 -23.41 11.93
CA ALA A 298 -3.08 -22.83 13.24
C ALA A 298 -2.57 -21.37 13.36
N TYR A 299 -1.50 -21.01 12.64
CA TYR A 299 -1.03 -19.63 12.51
C TYR A 299 -1.76 -18.83 11.43
N GLY A 300 -2.62 -19.46 10.61
CA GLY A 300 -3.26 -18.83 9.45
C GLY A 300 -2.24 -18.26 8.46
N SER A 301 -1.07 -18.90 8.31
CA SER A 301 0.07 -18.39 7.55
C SER A 301 -0.09 -18.65 6.06
N ILE A 302 -0.63 -17.67 5.36
CA ILE A 302 -0.35 -17.21 3.99
C ILE A 302 -1.26 -15.97 3.83
N GLY A 303 -0.83 -14.97 3.06
CA GLY A 303 -1.64 -13.80 2.72
C GLY A 303 -3.01 -14.17 2.11
N PRO A 304 -3.79 -13.20 1.63
CA PRO A 304 -5.09 -13.49 1.02
C PRO A 304 -5.01 -14.46 -0.18
N HIS A 305 -3.86 -14.58 -0.83
CA HIS A 305 -3.63 -15.39 -2.03
C HIS A 305 -3.00 -16.74 -1.74
N PHE A 306 -3.41 -17.80 -2.45
CA PHE A 306 -2.89 -19.16 -2.34
C PHE A 306 -3.14 -19.89 -1.01
N ARG A 307 -4.11 -19.41 -0.21
CA ARG A 307 -4.50 -20.07 1.06
C ARG A 307 -4.86 -21.55 0.90
N TRP A 308 -5.43 -21.92 -0.25
CA TRP A 308 -5.79 -23.30 -0.58
C TRP A 308 -4.60 -24.28 -0.49
N MET A 309 -3.34 -23.82 -0.57
CA MET A 309 -2.17 -24.69 -0.44
C MET A 309 -2.07 -25.39 0.92
N LEU A 310 -2.58 -24.76 1.98
CA LEU A 310 -2.52 -25.29 3.34
C LEU A 310 -3.61 -26.33 3.62
N PHE A 311 -4.66 -26.35 2.80
CA PHE A 311 -5.85 -27.13 3.05
C PHE A 311 -5.92 -28.35 2.13
N PRO A 312 -6.44 -29.48 2.63
CA PRO A 312 -6.82 -30.60 1.78
C PRO A 312 -8.06 -30.24 0.95
N ALA A 313 -8.24 -30.90 -0.20
CA ALA A 313 -9.36 -30.61 -1.10
C ALA A 313 -10.74 -30.99 -0.53
N ASN A 314 -10.80 -31.74 0.57
CA ASN A 314 -12.03 -32.06 1.30
C ASN A 314 -12.43 -30.99 2.33
N ASP A 315 -11.58 -30.02 2.61
CA ASP A 315 -11.89 -28.91 3.51
C ASP A 315 -12.60 -27.78 2.73
N PRO A 316 -13.75 -27.25 3.21
CA PRO A 316 -14.41 -26.11 2.58
C PRO A 316 -13.50 -24.89 2.37
N ALA A 317 -12.50 -24.69 3.24
CA ALA A 317 -11.53 -23.59 3.12
C ALA A 317 -10.65 -23.69 1.86
N PHE A 318 -10.49 -24.88 1.27
CA PHE A 318 -9.81 -25.04 -0.01
C PHE A 318 -10.59 -24.39 -1.16
N TRP A 319 -11.92 -24.41 -1.09
CA TRP A 319 -12.82 -23.95 -2.16
C TRP A 319 -13.40 -22.55 -1.91
N SER A 320 -13.08 -21.90 -0.79
CA SER A 320 -13.68 -20.61 -0.41
C SER A 320 -13.36 -19.47 -1.39
N THR A 321 -12.19 -19.55 -2.04
CA THR A 321 -11.72 -18.61 -3.05
C THR A 321 -11.26 -19.43 -4.25
N LEU A 322 -12.13 -19.66 -5.23
CA LEU A 322 -11.78 -20.43 -6.43
C LEU A 322 -10.82 -19.60 -7.30
N GLU A 323 -9.53 -19.73 -7.04
CA GLU A 323 -8.46 -19.06 -7.79
C GLU A 323 -8.13 -19.80 -9.09
N TRP A 324 -7.57 -19.08 -10.08
CA TRP A 324 -7.18 -19.62 -11.39
C TRP A 324 -6.28 -20.87 -11.32
N PRO A 325 -5.26 -20.97 -10.44
CA PRO A 325 -4.40 -22.15 -10.37
C PRO A 325 -5.15 -23.42 -9.95
N VAL A 326 -6.09 -23.30 -9.01
CA VAL A 326 -6.93 -24.42 -8.56
C VAL A 326 -7.82 -24.89 -9.71
N GLY A 327 -8.50 -23.94 -10.38
CA GLY A 327 -9.34 -24.24 -11.54
C GLY A 327 -8.57 -24.94 -12.66
N ALA A 328 -7.37 -24.45 -12.99
CA ALA A 328 -6.51 -25.05 -14.02
C ALA A 328 -6.02 -26.46 -13.64
N GLY A 329 -5.60 -26.67 -12.39
CA GLY A 329 -5.14 -27.97 -11.90
C GLY A 329 -6.25 -29.02 -11.91
N VAL A 330 -7.46 -28.65 -11.45
CA VAL A 330 -8.64 -29.54 -11.46
C VAL A 330 -9.09 -29.84 -12.88
N LEU A 331 -9.13 -28.84 -13.76
CA LEU A 331 -9.44 -29.03 -15.18
C LEU A 331 -8.44 -30.00 -15.83
N LEU A 332 -7.14 -29.85 -15.55
CA LEU A 332 -6.12 -30.72 -16.10
C LEU A 332 -6.22 -32.16 -15.58
N ALA A 333 -6.55 -32.34 -14.29
CA ALA A 333 -6.85 -33.65 -13.72
C ALA A 333 -8.07 -34.31 -14.41
N PHE A 334 -9.12 -33.53 -14.65
CA PHE A 334 -10.31 -33.99 -15.38
C PHE A 334 -9.99 -34.39 -16.82
N LEU A 335 -9.25 -33.56 -17.57
CA LEU A 335 -8.81 -33.87 -18.93
C LEU A 335 -7.92 -35.13 -18.98
N THR A 336 -7.07 -35.31 -17.97
CA THR A 336 -6.27 -36.53 -17.82
C THR A 336 -7.17 -37.75 -17.62
N LEU A 337 -8.17 -37.67 -16.74
CA LEU A 337 -9.13 -38.75 -16.54
C LEU A 337 -9.89 -39.08 -17.84
N VAL A 338 -10.37 -38.06 -18.56
CA VAL A 338 -11.06 -38.25 -19.85
C VAL A 338 -10.14 -38.94 -20.86
N THR A 339 -8.90 -38.50 -21.03
CA THR A 339 -7.95 -39.13 -21.97
C THR A 339 -7.56 -40.55 -21.57
N LEU A 340 -7.53 -40.88 -20.27
CA LEU A 340 -7.36 -42.25 -19.78
C LEU A 340 -8.60 -43.11 -20.10
N LEU A 341 -9.81 -42.60 -19.88
CA LEU A 341 -11.07 -43.30 -20.17
C LEU A 341 -11.24 -43.57 -21.68
N LEU A 342 -10.90 -42.59 -22.52
CA LEU A 342 -10.90 -42.73 -23.98
C LEU A 342 -9.93 -43.83 -24.47
N ASN A 343 -8.90 -44.14 -23.68
CA ASN A 343 -7.94 -45.21 -23.97
C ASN A 343 -8.12 -46.45 -23.08
N SER A 344 -9.22 -46.57 -22.32
CA SER A 344 -9.41 -47.55 -21.23
C SER A 344 -9.05 -49.00 -21.58
N SER A 345 -9.24 -49.42 -22.84
CA SER A 345 -8.90 -50.77 -23.31
C SER A 345 -7.40 -51.06 -23.41
N ARG A 346 -6.54 -50.03 -23.45
CA ARG A 346 -5.10 -50.17 -23.74
C ARG A 346 -4.20 -49.33 -22.85
N VAL A 347 -4.72 -48.57 -21.89
CA VAL A 347 -3.90 -47.78 -20.95
C VAL A 347 -3.05 -48.71 -20.06
N PRO A 348 -1.73 -48.47 -19.94
CA PRO A 348 -0.89 -49.22 -19.00
C PRO A 348 -1.29 -48.88 -17.57
N LEU A 349 -1.30 -49.87 -16.67
CA LEU A 349 -1.64 -49.62 -15.25
C LEU A 349 -0.63 -48.66 -14.60
N THR A 350 0.57 -48.50 -15.16
CA THR A 350 1.53 -47.45 -14.82
C THR A 350 0.91 -46.05 -14.88
N HIS A 351 0.20 -45.69 -15.96
CA HIS A 351 -0.43 -44.37 -16.11
C HIS A 351 -1.57 -44.18 -15.11
N VAL A 352 -2.36 -45.23 -14.87
CA VAL A 352 -3.44 -45.21 -13.87
C VAL A 352 -2.87 -45.03 -12.47
N ALA A 353 -1.81 -45.77 -12.12
CA ALA A 353 -1.15 -45.65 -10.82
C ALA A 353 -0.53 -44.27 -10.62
N LEU A 354 0.16 -43.73 -11.63
CA LEU A 354 0.70 -42.36 -11.59
C LEU A 354 -0.41 -41.31 -11.39
N PHE A 355 -1.53 -41.45 -12.11
CA PHE A 355 -2.69 -40.56 -11.94
C PHE A 355 -3.27 -40.64 -10.53
N VAL A 356 -3.49 -41.85 -10.00
CA VAL A 356 -4.05 -42.07 -8.66
C VAL A 356 -3.12 -41.53 -7.57
N VAL A 357 -1.82 -41.80 -7.67
CA VAL A 357 -0.84 -41.30 -6.69
C VAL A 357 -0.75 -39.78 -6.74
N ALA A 358 -0.55 -39.18 -7.92
CA ALA A 358 -0.40 -37.73 -8.07
C ALA A 358 -1.65 -36.98 -7.56
N ASN A 359 -2.83 -37.38 -8.02
CA ASN A 359 -4.08 -36.70 -7.64
C ASN A 359 -4.53 -37.05 -6.21
N GLY A 360 -4.20 -38.24 -5.70
CA GLY A 360 -4.43 -38.60 -4.29
C GLY A 360 -3.59 -37.74 -3.34
N LEU A 361 -2.34 -37.49 -3.71
CA LEU A 361 -1.47 -36.57 -2.98
C LEU A 361 -1.99 -35.12 -3.04
N ALA A 362 -2.37 -34.63 -4.21
CA ALA A 362 -2.97 -33.29 -4.36
C ALA A 362 -4.31 -33.14 -3.61
N PHE A 363 -5.11 -34.20 -3.52
CA PHE A 363 -6.34 -34.23 -2.75
C PHE A 363 -6.05 -34.11 -1.23
N SER A 364 -4.97 -34.74 -0.77
CA SER A 364 -4.57 -34.73 0.65
C SER A 364 -3.91 -33.42 1.09
N ALA A 365 -3.27 -32.67 0.19
CA ALA A 365 -2.68 -31.36 0.47
C ALA A 365 -2.64 -30.51 -0.79
N GLY A 366 -3.23 -29.31 -0.72
CA GLY A 366 -3.25 -28.35 -1.81
C GLY A 366 -1.86 -28.02 -2.37
N LEU A 367 -0.83 -27.89 -1.52
CA LEU A 367 0.54 -27.59 -1.96
C LEU A 367 1.12 -28.60 -2.98
N LEU A 368 0.56 -29.82 -3.06
CA LEU A 368 1.01 -30.87 -3.98
C LEU A 368 0.27 -30.82 -5.34
N LEU A 369 -0.75 -29.99 -5.49
CA LEU A 369 -1.48 -29.79 -6.74
C LEU A 369 -0.59 -29.34 -7.92
N PRO A 370 0.41 -28.45 -7.73
CA PRO A 370 1.38 -28.10 -8.78
C PRO A 370 2.16 -29.31 -9.30
N ALA A 371 2.70 -30.15 -8.41
CA ALA A 371 3.43 -31.36 -8.81
C ALA A 371 2.51 -32.36 -9.51
N ALA A 372 1.28 -32.53 -9.03
CA ALA A 372 0.27 -33.36 -9.70
C ALA A 372 -0.11 -32.81 -11.07
N SER A 373 -0.14 -31.49 -11.25
CA SER A 373 -0.44 -30.84 -12.53
C SER A 373 0.65 -31.13 -13.57
N ILE A 374 1.92 -31.20 -13.20
CA ILE A 374 3.00 -31.65 -14.11
C ILE A 374 2.77 -33.09 -14.56
N VAL A 375 2.45 -34.00 -13.62
CA VAL A 375 2.17 -35.41 -13.95
C VAL A 375 0.95 -35.52 -14.86
N ASN A 376 -0.14 -34.84 -14.52
CA ASN A 376 -1.37 -34.79 -15.31
C ASN A 376 -1.10 -34.19 -16.70
N ALA A 377 -0.26 -33.16 -16.84
CA ALA A 377 0.10 -32.60 -18.14
C ALA A 377 0.74 -33.66 -19.05
N VAL A 378 1.68 -34.44 -18.51
CA VAL A 378 2.34 -35.53 -19.22
C VAL A 378 1.34 -36.63 -19.58
N LEU A 379 0.54 -37.09 -18.63
CA LEU A 379 -0.43 -38.17 -18.86
C LEU A 379 -1.51 -37.74 -19.85
N ALA A 380 -2.10 -36.55 -19.71
CA ALA A 380 -3.05 -36.00 -20.67
C ALA A 380 -2.44 -35.85 -22.06
N SER A 381 -1.18 -35.42 -22.15
CA SER A 381 -0.46 -35.28 -23.41
C SER A 381 -0.27 -36.61 -24.10
N LEU A 382 0.33 -37.60 -23.43
CA LEU A 382 0.64 -38.91 -24.01
C LEU A 382 -0.63 -39.70 -24.37
N ASN A 383 -1.62 -39.73 -23.48
CA ASN A 383 -2.86 -40.46 -23.74
C ASN A 383 -3.73 -39.72 -24.77
N GLY A 384 -3.74 -38.38 -24.77
CA GLY A 384 -4.40 -37.57 -25.79
C GLY A 384 -3.80 -37.78 -27.18
N GLN A 385 -2.46 -37.73 -27.30
CA GLN A 385 -1.75 -38.03 -28.54
C GLN A 385 -2.01 -39.46 -29.03
N ALA A 386 -2.01 -40.44 -28.11
CA ALA A 386 -2.31 -41.84 -28.45
C ALA A 386 -3.74 -42.01 -28.96
N TRP A 387 -4.72 -41.35 -28.34
CA TRP A 387 -6.12 -41.37 -28.79
C TRP A 387 -6.27 -40.67 -30.16
N TYR A 388 -5.66 -39.51 -30.32
CA TYR A 388 -5.69 -38.75 -31.57
C TYR A 388 -5.13 -39.56 -32.75
N SER A 389 -3.96 -40.19 -32.55
CA SER A 389 -3.28 -41.00 -33.56
C SER A 389 -4.12 -42.16 -34.11
N ARG A 390 -5.09 -42.64 -33.31
CA ARG A 390 -5.95 -43.78 -33.64
C ARG A 390 -7.27 -43.37 -34.25
N THR A 391 -7.81 -42.25 -33.79
CA THR A 391 -9.17 -41.81 -34.13
C THR A 391 -9.17 -41.03 -35.43
N PHE A 392 -8.11 -40.25 -35.68
CA PHE A 392 -8.01 -39.35 -36.83
C PHE A 392 -6.96 -39.81 -37.83
N ARG A 393 -7.19 -39.48 -39.11
CA ARG A 393 -6.19 -39.70 -40.17
C ARG A 393 -4.97 -38.82 -39.87
N GLN A 394 -3.78 -39.39 -40.05
CA GLN A 394 -2.52 -38.68 -39.82
C GLN A 394 -1.99 -37.96 -41.08
N THR A 395 -2.64 -38.17 -42.22
CA THR A 395 -2.40 -37.44 -43.47
C THR A 395 -3.21 -36.16 -43.49
N TYR A 396 -2.57 -35.00 -43.70
CA TYR A 396 -3.27 -33.73 -43.81
C TYR A 396 -4.12 -33.65 -45.09
N SER A 397 -5.19 -32.86 -45.04
CA SER A 397 -6.11 -32.64 -46.15
C SER A 397 -6.29 -31.16 -46.43
N VAL A 398 -6.60 -30.84 -47.69
CA VAL A 398 -6.96 -29.49 -48.15
C VAL A 398 -8.47 -29.25 -47.98
N ALA A 399 -9.23 -30.24 -47.47
CA ALA A 399 -10.65 -30.10 -47.21
C ALA A 399 -10.91 -28.96 -46.20
N TRP A 400 -11.85 -28.06 -46.55
CA TRP A 400 -12.08 -26.83 -45.79
C TRP A 400 -12.41 -27.07 -44.31
N SER A 401 -13.16 -28.14 -43.98
CA SER A 401 -13.50 -28.49 -42.59
C SER A 401 -12.30 -28.94 -41.76
N GLU A 402 -11.38 -29.71 -42.33
CA GLU A 402 -10.15 -30.16 -41.66
C GLU A 402 -9.14 -29.01 -41.55
N LEU A 403 -9.03 -28.20 -42.60
CA LEU A 403 -8.20 -26.99 -42.61
C LEU A 403 -8.70 -25.97 -41.56
N ALA A 404 -10.00 -25.74 -41.50
CA ALA A 404 -10.63 -24.87 -40.53
C ALA A 404 -10.41 -25.37 -39.10
N PHE A 405 -10.59 -26.66 -38.82
CA PHE A 405 -10.32 -27.24 -37.51
C PHE A 405 -8.84 -27.10 -37.10
N SER A 406 -7.92 -27.43 -38.00
CA SER A 406 -6.47 -27.41 -37.77
C SER A 406 -5.93 -25.98 -37.57
N ARG A 407 -6.36 -25.02 -38.38
CA ARG A 407 -5.94 -23.61 -38.29
C ARG A 407 -6.67 -22.87 -37.16
N ALA A 408 -8.00 -23.01 -37.05
CA ALA A 408 -8.77 -22.32 -36.02
C ALA A 408 -8.39 -22.80 -34.62
N GLY A 409 -8.17 -24.10 -34.40
CA GLY A 409 -7.73 -24.63 -33.10
C GLY A 409 -6.39 -24.02 -32.65
N ARG A 410 -5.42 -23.92 -33.55
CA ARG A 410 -4.12 -23.28 -33.27
C ARG A 410 -4.25 -21.78 -33.08
N ALA A 411 -5.01 -21.09 -33.92
CA ALA A 411 -5.24 -19.65 -33.80
C ALA A 411 -5.92 -19.29 -32.46
N ILE A 412 -6.94 -20.04 -32.04
CA ILE A 412 -7.57 -19.90 -30.72
C ILE A 412 -6.57 -20.15 -29.61
N THR A 413 -5.67 -21.13 -29.77
CA THR A 413 -4.62 -21.40 -28.77
C THR A 413 -3.63 -20.24 -28.68
N VAL A 414 -3.16 -19.69 -29.81
CA VAL A 414 -2.29 -18.51 -29.82
C VAL A 414 -2.97 -17.33 -29.14
N LEU A 415 -4.24 -17.06 -29.46
CA LEU A 415 -5.02 -15.99 -28.84
C LEU A 415 -5.18 -16.23 -27.32
N GLY A 416 -5.40 -17.47 -26.90
CA GLY A 416 -5.48 -17.86 -25.49
C GLY A 416 -4.16 -17.65 -24.75
N LEU A 417 -3.02 -18.04 -25.34
CA LEU A 417 -1.69 -17.82 -24.77
C LEU A 417 -1.36 -16.33 -24.68
N PHE A 418 -1.71 -15.54 -25.70
CA PHE A 418 -1.56 -14.08 -25.67
C PHE A 418 -2.45 -13.43 -24.61
N THR A 419 -3.69 -13.88 -24.47
CA THR A 419 -4.61 -13.42 -23.42
C THR A 419 -4.04 -13.74 -22.04
N LEU A 420 -3.45 -14.93 -21.85
CA LEU A 420 -2.81 -15.29 -20.59
C LEU A 420 -1.60 -14.39 -20.28
N ALA A 421 -0.73 -14.14 -21.28
CA ALA A 421 0.38 -13.21 -21.13
C ALA A 421 -0.11 -11.81 -20.74
N TYR A 422 -1.15 -11.32 -21.42
CA TYR A 422 -1.77 -10.04 -21.14
C TYR A 422 -2.35 -9.97 -19.72
N LEU A 423 -3.10 -10.99 -19.28
CA LEU A 423 -3.67 -11.06 -17.92
C LEU A 423 -2.59 -11.13 -16.84
N MET A 424 -1.44 -11.74 -17.12
CA MET A 424 -0.28 -11.75 -16.23
C MET A 424 0.38 -10.37 -16.15
N ILE A 425 0.60 -9.71 -17.30
CA ILE A 425 1.23 -8.38 -17.38
C ILE A 425 0.34 -7.30 -16.74
N ASN A 426 -0.97 -7.33 -16.99
CA ASN A 426 -1.94 -6.44 -16.37
C ASN A 426 -2.12 -6.74 -14.86
N GLY A 427 -1.74 -7.94 -14.42
CA GLY A 427 -1.85 -8.33 -13.00
C GLY A 427 -3.23 -8.84 -12.58
N ALA A 428 -4.15 -9.04 -13.53
CA ALA A 428 -5.47 -9.61 -13.30
C ALA A 428 -5.41 -11.10 -12.92
N LEU A 429 -4.42 -11.85 -13.42
CA LEU A 429 -4.20 -13.26 -13.10
C LEU A 429 -3.81 -13.48 -11.62
N PRO A 430 -2.81 -12.78 -11.06
CA PRO A 430 -2.48 -12.87 -9.63
C PRO A 430 -3.45 -12.08 -8.72
N GLY A 431 -4.18 -11.11 -9.25
CA GLY A 431 -5.04 -10.21 -8.48
C GLY A 431 -4.29 -9.01 -7.90
N VAL A 432 -5.02 -8.08 -7.26
CA VAL A 432 -4.51 -6.76 -6.84
C VAL A 432 -3.34 -6.84 -5.84
N ALA A 433 -3.35 -7.82 -4.94
CA ALA A 433 -2.30 -8.05 -3.94
C ALA A 433 -1.47 -9.31 -4.23
N GLY A 434 -1.60 -9.89 -5.43
CA GLY A 434 -0.85 -11.07 -5.83
C GLY A 434 0.53 -10.72 -6.40
N ARG A 435 1.38 -11.73 -6.54
CA ARG A 435 2.76 -11.55 -7.04
C ARG A 435 2.80 -10.86 -8.40
N ARG A 436 3.53 -9.75 -8.48
CA ARG A 436 3.72 -8.95 -9.71
C ARG A 436 4.92 -9.42 -10.52
N LEU A 437 4.89 -9.12 -11.82
CA LEU A 437 6.07 -9.26 -12.67
C LEU A 437 7.14 -8.26 -12.21
N GLY A 438 8.36 -8.73 -12.07
CA GLY A 438 9.46 -7.88 -11.62
C GLY A 438 10.66 -8.69 -11.16
N LEU A 439 11.70 -7.99 -10.74
CA LEU A 439 12.94 -8.59 -10.25
C LEU A 439 13.18 -8.22 -8.79
N GLY A 440 13.65 -9.16 -8.00
CA GLY A 440 13.99 -8.94 -6.59
C GLY A 440 12.81 -9.16 -5.65
N PHE A 441 12.92 -8.60 -4.45
CA PHE A 441 11.90 -8.71 -3.42
C PHE A 441 10.71 -7.80 -3.73
N ASP A 442 9.53 -8.31 -3.40
CA ASP A 442 8.30 -7.51 -3.30
C ASP A 442 8.53 -6.32 -2.37
N TRP A 443 7.91 -5.18 -2.68
CA TRP A 443 8.03 -3.96 -1.89
C TRP A 443 7.66 -4.19 -0.43
N ARG A 444 6.68 -5.07 -0.15
CA ARG A 444 6.25 -5.41 1.22
C ARG A 444 7.37 -6.05 2.03
N ILE A 445 8.05 -7.03 1.44
CA ILE A 445 9.19 -7.71 2.07
C ILE A 445 10.37 -6.75 2.18
N ARG A 446 10.62 -5.93 1.15
CA ARG A 446 11.69 -4.94 1.17
C ARG A 446 11.51 -3.94 2.32
N THR A 447 10.34 -3.32 2.44
CA THR A 447 10.03 -2.40 3.54
C THR A 447 10.15 -3.11 4.89
N ALA A 448 9.73 -4.38 4.97
CA ALA A 448 9.89 -5.16 6.19
C ALA A 448 11.35 -5.42 6.55
N ILE A 449 12.20 -5.78 5.59
CA ILE A 449 13.64 -6.00 5.80
C ILE A 449 14.32 -4.71 6.29
N GLU A 450 14.05 -3.58 5.63
CA GLU A 450 14.61 -2.26 5.99
C GLU A 450 14.17 -1.84 7.40
N SER A 451 12.89 -2.06 7.73
CA SER A 451 12.33 -1.76 9.06
C SER A 451 12.93 -2.64 10.16
N TYR A 452 13.01 -3.97 9.96
CA TYR A 452 13.63 -4.87 10.94
C TYR A 452 15.13 -4.65 11.08
N ALA A 453 15.84 -4.22 10.04
CA ALA A 453 17.25 -3.82 10.14
C ALA A 453 17.43 -2.58 11.03
N THR A 454 16.56 -1.58 10.89
CA THR A 454 16.55 -0.38 11.74
C THR A 454 16.23 -0.72 13.20
N LEU A 455 15.23 -1.58 13.42
CA LEU A 455 14.90 -2.07 14.76
C LEU A 455 16.03 -2.89 15.39
N ALA A 456 16.71 -3.75 14.61
CA ALA A 456 17.84 -4.54 15.08
C ALA A 456 19.02 -3.65 15.50
N ALA A 457 19.34 -2.63 14.70
CA ALA A 457 20.44 -1.69 14.99
C ALA A 457 20.23 -0.90 16.30
N ASN A 458 18.96 -0.68 16.69
CA ASN A 458 18.57 0.04 17.89
C ASN A 458 18.22 -0.88 19.09
N THR A 459 18.66 -2.14 19.07
CA THR A 459 18.38 -3.12 20.13
C THR A 459 19.67 -3.72 20.68
N ASP A 460 19.87 -3.66 21.99
CA ASP A 460 21.07 -4.17 22.66
C ASP A 460 21.10 -5.71 22.80
N ASP A 461 19.93 -6.34 22.90
CA ASP A 461 19.78 -7.79 23.02
C ASP A 461 19.10 -8.37 21.76
N PRO A 462 19.78 -9.22 20.98
CA PRO A 462 19.20 -9.76 19.75
C PRO A 462 18.03 -10.72 20.00
N LYS A 463 17.79 -11.18 21.24
CA LYS A 463 16.72 -12.12 21.56
C LYS A 463 15.35 -11.45 21.56
N ALA A 464 14.44 -11.94 20.72
CA ALA A 464 13.14 -11.33 20.49
C ALA A 464 11.99 -12.34 20.52
N PHE A 465 10.87 -11.95 21.11
CA PHE A 465 9.59 -12.66 20.99
C PHE A 465 8.79 -12.07 19.83
N ASN A 466 8.70 -12.81 18.72
CA ASN A 466 8.00 -12.41 17.51
C ASN A 466 6.50 -12.78 17.58
N GLY A 467 5.63 -12.06 16.88
CA GLY A 467 4.20 -12.38 16.88
C GLY A 467 3.77 -13.56 16.00
N ARG A 468 4.54 -13.87 14.94
CA ARG A 468 4.23 -14.95 13.98
C ARG A 468 5.52 -15.51 13.34
N PRO A 469 5.51 -16.74 12.80
CA PRO A 469 6.67 -17.36 12.15
C PRO A 469 7.32 -16.54 11.01
N ASP A 470 6.53 -15.90 10.16
CA ASP A 470 6.99 -15.04 9.05
C ASP A 470 7.82 -13.83 9.52
N HIS A 471 7.56 -13.36 10.74
CA HIS A 471 8.40 -12.34 11.38
C HIS A 471 9.73 -12.88 11.85
N GLY A 472 9.74 -14.12 12.32
CA GLY A 472 10.96 -14.79 12.73
C GLY A 472 11.96 -14.84 11.58
N ASP A 473 11.46 -15.09 10.36
CA ASP A 473 12.29 -15.08 9.15
C ASP A 473 12.97 -13.72 8.92
N LEU A 474 12.22 -12.62 9.07
CA LEU A 474 12.72 -11.26 8.95
C LEU A 474 13.73 -10.92 10.05
N MET A 475 13.47 -11.35 11.29
CA MET A 475 14.38 -11.16 12.41
C MET A 475 15.72 -11.86 12.19
N ILE A 476 15.70 -13.12 11.73
CA ILE A 476 16.91 -13.89 11.42
C ILE A 476 17.74 -13.16 10.36
N TRP A 477 17.08 -12.64 9.33
CA TRP A 477 17.73 -11.89 8.27
C TRP A 477 18.39 -10.60 8.77
N SER A 478 17.75 -9.89 9.70
CA SER A 478 18.28 -8.66 10.31
C SER A 478 19.27 -8.91 11.47
N GLY A 479 19.68 -10.16 11.73
CA GLY A 479 20.65 -10.52 12.76
C GLY A 479 20.09 -10.67 14.17
N MET A 480 18.77 -10.63 14.33
CA MET A 480 18.07 -10.94 15.58
C MET A 480 17.81 -12.45 15.71
N ARG A 481 17.51 -12.90 16.94
CA ARG A 481 17.15 -14.29 17.25
C ARG A 481 15.69 -14.37 17.68
N PRO A 482 14.78 -14.90 16.86
CA PRO A 482 13.36 -14.98 17.19
C PRO A 482 13.03 -16.15 18.13
N PHE A 483 11.81 -16.14 18.66
CA PHE A 483 11.26 -17.28 19.39
C PHE A 483 10.91 -18.42 18.45
N ASN A 484 10.25 -18.14 17.33
CA ASN A 484 9.96 -19.13 16.29
C ASN A 484 10.05 -18.53 14.88
N ASP A 485 10.14 -19.37 13.86
CA ASP A 485 10.22 -18.98 12.45
C ASP A 485 9.50 -20.00 11.53
N SER A 486 9.60 -19.82 10.21
CA SER A 486 8.94 -20.67 9.20
C SER A 486 9.36 -22.14 9.21
N ARG A 487 10.41 -22.54 9.94
CA ARG A 487 10.85 -23.94 10.11
C ARG A 487 9.97 -24.68 11.14
N LEU A 488 8.67 -24.77 10.88
CA LEU A 488 7.66 -25.25 11.83
C LEU A 488 7.96 -26.63 12.45
N ALA A 489 8.55 -27.55 11.68
CA ALA A 489 8.94 -28.88 12.17
C ALA A 489 9.97 -28.82 13.31
N LEU A 490 10.86 -27.82 13.33
CA LEU A 490 11.88 -27.65 14.38
C LEU A 490 11.25 -27.36 15.74
N PHE A 491 10.19 -26.56 15.76
CA PHE A 491 9.55 -26.06 16.98
C PHE A 491 8.43 -27.00 17.49
N SER A 492 7.76 -27.69 16.58
CA SER A 492 6.70 -28.65 16.93
C SER A 492 7.24 -29.98 17.44
N ARG A 493 8.41 -30.43 16.96
CA ARG A 493 9.05 -31.69 17.37
C ARG A 493 9.93 -31.47 18.61
N GLY A 494 9.73 -32.30 19.65
CA GLY A 494 10.50 -32.25 20.90
C GLY A 494 9.67 -32.70 22.11
N GLY A 495 10.24 -32.61 23.31
CA GLY A 495 9.51 -32.89 24.56
C GLY A 495 8.37 -31.90 24.84
N GLU A 496 8.47 -30.69 24.28
CA GLU A 496 7.46 -29.64 24.36
C GLU A 496 7.24 -29.02 22.96
N ASN A 497 5.98 -28.82 22.57
CA ASN A 497 5.62 -28.13 21.33
C ASN A 497 5.72 -26.61 21.55
N LEU A 498 6.81 -26.02 21.06
CA LEU A 498 7.11 -24.59 21.22
C LEU A 498 6.17 -23.69 20.39
N LEU A 499 5.57 -24.20 19.32
CA LEU A 499 4.59 -23.44 18.54
C LEU A 499 3.29 -23.28 19.31
N LYS A 500 2.86 -24.32 20.02
CA LYS A 500 1.71 -24.22 20.91
C LYS A 500 2.00 -23.28 22.08
N LEU A 501 3.17 -23.45 22.72
CA LEU A 501 3.64 -22.56 23.79
C LEU A 501 3.65 -21.10 23.34
N HIS A 502 4.21 -20.83 22.16
CA HIS A 502 4.25 -19.50 21.55
C HIS A 502 2.86 -18.87 21.42
N ARG A 503 1.89 -19.58 20.82
CA ARG A 503 0.52 -19.08 20.69
C ARG A 503 -0.17 -18.86 22.03
N ASP A 504 0.04 -19.75 22.99
CA ASP A 504 -0.55 -19.65 24.32
C ASP A 504 0.04 -18.46 25.09
N VAL A 505 1.35 -18.24 25.02
CA VAL A 505 2.05 -17.07 25.57
C VAL A 505 1.60 -15.78 24.88
N PHE A 506 1.49 -15.79 23.55
CA PHE A 506 1.06 -14.61 22.79
C PHE A 506 -0.39 -14.21 23.09
N ARG A 507 -1.26 -15.19 23.39
CA ARG A 507 -2.61 -14.92 23.93
C ARG A 507 -2.54 -14.41 25.37
N ALA A 508 -1.73 -15.02 26.22
CA ALA A 508 -1.57 -14.64 27.62
C ALA A 508 -1.01 -13.22 27.80
N LEU A 509 -0.19 -12.73 26.86
CA LEU A 509 0.33 -11.36 26.81
C LEU A 509 -0.74 -10.29 26.55
N GLN A 510 -1.86 -10.66 25.92
CA GLN A 510 -2.98 -9.73 25.66
C GLN A 510 -3.80 -9.53 26.94
N VAL A 511 -4.49 -8.39 27.06
CA VAL A 511 -5.46 -8.15 28.13
C VAL A 511 -6.62 -9.15 28.13
N VAL A 512 -7.22 -9.39 29.30
CA VAL A 512 -8.35 -10.32 29.47
C VAL A 512 -9.51 -9.93 28.55
N GLN A 513 -10.02 -10.90 27.80
CA GLN A 513 -11.21 -10.76 26.97
C GLN A 513 -12.27 -11.77 27.40
N GLU A 514 -13.51 -11.31 27.60
CA GLU A 514 -14.63 -12.14 28.07
C GLU A 514 -14.89 -13.37 27.19
N ASN A 515 -14.63 -13.25 25.88
CA ASN A 515 -14.93 -14.29 24.89
C ASN A 515 -13.70 -15.02 24.33
N VAL A 516 -12.48 -14.74 24.83
CA VAL A 516 -11.24 -15.38 24.34
C VAL A 516 -10.46 -16.03 25.48
N PRO A 517 -10.56 -17.36 25.65
CA PRO A 517 -9.91 -18.05 26.75
C PRO A 517 -8.39 -17.99 26.60
N GLY A 518 -7.69 -17.86 27.74
CA GLY A 518 -6.22 -17.85 27.79
C GLY A 518 -5.59 -16.46 27.67
N THR A 519 -6.38 -15.40 27.55
CA THR A 519 -5.91 -14.01 27.62
C THR A 519 -5.64 -13.55 29.07
N GLY A 520 -4.74 -12.58 29.24
CA GLY A 520 -4.46 -11.92 30.52
C GLY A 520 -3.89 -12.83 31.61
N LYS A 521 -2.93 -13.70 31.26
CA LYS A 521 -2.32 -14.67 32.19
C LYS A 521 -0.85 -14.34 32.44
N PRO A 522 -0.53 -13.43 33.38
CA PRO A 522 0.85 -13.00 33.64
C PRO A 522 1.77 -14.12 34.09
N GLU A 523 1.27 -15.04 34.91
CA GLU A 523 1.98 -16.23 35.38
C GLU A 523 2.63 -17.01 34.23
N LEU A 524 1.87 -17.24 33.14
CA LEU A 524 2.30 -18.06 32.01
C LEU A 524 3.36 -17.36 31.17
N TRP A 525 3.12 -16.11 30.77
CA TRP A 525 4.04 -15.45 29.86
C TRP A 525 5.33 -15.02 30.57
N LYS A 526 5.27 -14.60 31.84
CA LYS A 526 6.47 -14.23 32.61
C LYS A 526 7.42 -15.41 32.75
N GLU A 527 6.89 -16.57 33.16
CA GLU A 527 7.70 -17.78 33.30
C GLU A 527 8.44 -18.13 32.00
N VAL A 528 7.75 -18.05 30.86
CA VAL A 528 8.35 -18.38 29.55
C VAL A 528 9.36 -17.32 29.13
N LEU A 529 9.04 -16.04 29.25
CA LEU A 529 9.95 -14.96 28.89
C LEU A 529 11.21 -14.98 29.78
N ASP A 530 11.07 -15.28 31.07
CA ASP A 530 12.20 -15.47 32.00
C ASP A 530 13.05 -16.69 31.62
N ARG A 531 12.40 -17.83 31.31
CA ARG A 531 13.07 -19.07 30.88
C ARG A 531 13.97 -18.85 29.66
N TYR A 532 13.53 -18.05 28.70
CA TYR A 532 14.25 -17.77 27.44
C TYR A 532 15.00 -16.43 27.45
N GLN A 533 14.99 -15.71 28.57
CA GLN A 533 15.63 -14.38 28.73
C GLN A 533 15.17 -13.36 27.67
N LEU A 534 13.87 -13.34 27.38
CA LEU A 534 13.27 -12.47 26.37
C LEU A 534 12.84 -11.14 27.00
N LYS A 535 13.39 -10.04 26.47
CA LYS A 535 13.07 -8.67 26.92
C LYS A 535 12.17 -7.92 25.93
N HIS A 536 12.28 -8.25 24.66
CA HIS A 536 11.68 -7.52 23.55
C HIS A 536 10.59 -8.34 22.88
N ILE A 537 9.42 -7.73 22.68
CA ILE A 537 8.26 -8.31 22.01
C ILE A 537 7.96 -7.48 20.76
N TYR A 538 7.81 -8.12 19.61
CA TYR A 538 7.57 -7.42 18.35
C TYR A 538 6.15 -7.67 17.86
N ALA A 539 5.37 -6.60 17.82
CA ALA A 539 4.01 -6.56 17.28
C ALA A 539 4.04 -6.21 15.78
N ARG A 540 3.22 -6.91 14.99
CA ARG A 540 3.14 -6.70 13.54
C ARG A 540 2.37 -5.47 13.14
N LEU A 541 2.96 -4.69 12.23
CA LEU A 541 2.32 -3.53 11.60
C LEU A 541 2.21 -3.65 10.06
N THR A 542 2.79 -4.69 9.47
CA THR A 542 2.66 -5.05 8.04
C THR A 542 1.58 -6.10 7.73
N GLY A 543 1.19 -6.18 6.46
CA GLY A 543 0.27 -7.19 5.91
C GLY A 543 -1.10 -6.64 5.49
N ASP A 544 -1.81 -7.42 4.68
CA ASP A 544 -3.14 -7.10 4.09
C ASP A 544 -4.31 -7.14 5.09
N ASP A 545 -4.03 -7.40 6.37
CA ASP A 545 -5.07 -7.61 7.39
C ASP A 545 -5.78 -6.29 7.81
N GLY A 546 -5.57 -5.21 7.07
CA GLY A 546 -6.27 -3.93 7.24
C GLY A 546 -6.17 -3.39 8.68
N PHE A 547 -7.31 -3.05 9.27
CA PHE A 547 -7.40 -2.57 10.66
C PHE A 547 -7.06 -3.64 11.72
N ALA A 548 -7.08 -4.94 11.37
CA ALA A 548 -6.84 -6.00 12.35
C ALA A 548 -5.41 -5.98 12.91
N LYS A 549 -4.42 -5.50 12.13
CA LYS A 549 -3.02 -5.35 12.59
C LYS A 549 -2.90 -4.39 13.77
N TYR A 550 -3.68 -3.32 13.75
CA TYR A 550 -3.70 -2.31 14.80
C TYR A 550 -4.42 -2.80 16.06
N SER A 551 -5.49 -3.59 15.89
CA SER A 551 -6.22 -4.18 17.03
C SER A 551 -5.32 -5.06 17.91
N LEU A 552 -4.32 -5.72 17.32
CA LEU A 552 -3.37 -6.53 18.06
C LEU A 552 -2.38 -5.67 18.85
N LEU A 553 -1.78 -4.65 18.21
CA LEU A 553 -0.90 -3.71 18.89
C LEU A 553 -1.63 -3.03 20.06
N GLN A 554 -2.85 -2.57 19.84
CA GLN A 554 -3.69 -1.96 20.87
C GLN A 554 -3.85 -2.85 22.10
N ARG A 555 -4.18 -4.14 21.92
CA ARG A 555 -4.32 -5.10 23.04
C ARG A 555 -3.02 -5.34 23.80
N LEU A 556 -1.89 -5.33 23.11
CA LEU A 556 -0.57 -5.47 23.75
C LEU A 556 -0.20 -4.19 24.52
N MET A 557 -0.51 -3.01 23.98
CA MET A 557 -0.30 -1.74 24.68
C MET A 557 -1.19 -1.56 25.91
N LEU A 558 -2.36 -2.21 25.94
CA LEU A 558 -3.23 -2.23 27.12
C LEU A 558 -2.67 -3.12 28.24
N ASN A 559 -1.66 -3.96 27.98
CA ASN A 559 -0.97 -4.69 29.03
C ASN A 559 -0.05 -3.70 29.79
N PRO A 560 -0.30 -3.46 31.10
CA PRO A 560 0.42 -2.44 31.84
C PRO A 560 1.88 -2.79 32.14
N GLU A 561 2.28 -4.04 31.96
CA GLU A 561 3.65 -4.52 32.18
C GLU A 561 4.48 -4.51 30.88
N LEU A 562 3.92 -3.99 29.79
CA LEU A 562 4.62 -3.78 28.52
C LEU A 562 4.75 -2.28 28.26
N LYS A 563 5.94 -1.85 27.82
CA LYS A 563 6.24 -0.48 27.45
C LYS A 563 6.54 -0.37 25.97
N LEU A 564 5.87 0.53 25.26
CA LEU A 564 6.15 0.77 23.83
C LEU A 564 7.56 1.34 23.64
N ALA A 565 8.48 0.48 23.22
CA ALA A 565 9.92 0.65 22.97
C ALA A 565 10.29 1.49 21.73
N ALA A 566 9.79 1.03 20.59
CA ALA A 566 10.09 1.58 19.27
C ALA A 566 8.91 1.31 18.32
N VAL A 567 8.74 2.15 17.30
CA VAL A 567 7.75 1.98 16.24
C VAL A 567 8.43 2.25 14.91
N ASP A 568 8.31 1.31 13.99
CA ASP A 568 8.86 1.39 12.64
C ASP A 568 7.81 0.89 11.63
N ALA A 569 8.08 0.96 10.33
CA ALA A 569 7.13 0.67 9.25
C ALA A 569 6.57 -0.77 9.26
N ALA A 570 7.32 -1.75 9.75
CA ALA A 570 6.90 -3.15 9.73
C ALA A 570 6.47 -3.71 11.08
N ALA A 571 7.01 -3.16 12.17
CA ALA A 571 6.77 -3.66 13.51
C ALA A 571 6.91 -2.57 14.56
N ALA A 572 6.24 -2.79 15.69
CA ALA A 572 6.47 -2.06 16.93
C ALA A 572 7.14 -2.98 17.95
N ARG A 573 8.18 -2.48 18.63
CA ARG A 573 8.86 -3.16 19.74
C ARG A 573 8.22 -2.74 21.05
N LEU A 574 7.79 -3.70 21.85
CA LEU A 574 7.38 -3.52 23.23
C LEU A 574 8.42 -4.17 24.14
N ASP A 575 8.91 -3.40 25.11
CA ASP A 575 9.87 -3.86 26.09
C ASP A 575 9.14 -4.20 27.38
N ARG A 576 9.60 -5.26 28.05
CA ARG A 576 9.04 -5.69 29.33
C ARG A 576 9.34 -4.66 30.42
N ALA A 577 8.30 -4.21 31.11
CA ALA A 577 8.35 -3.32 32.25
C ALA A 577 8.00 -4.08 33.54
N ASP A 578 8.91 -4.97 33.94
CA ASP A 578 9.21 -5.35 35.33
C ASP A 578 8.66 -4.41 36.43
N ALA A 579 7.41 -4.58 36.88
CA ALA A 579 7.01 -4.02 38.16
C ALA A 579 7.86 -4.66 39.28
N GLN A 580 8.52 -3.85 40.11
CA GLN A 580 9.22 -4.35 41.29
C GLN A 580 8.26 -5.16 42.17
N ALA A 581 8.72 -6.29 42.69
CA ALA A 581 7.91 -7.18 43.53
C ALA A 581 7.26 -6.40 44.69
N GLY A 582 5.93 -6.36 44.71
CA GLY A 582 5.14 -5.64 45.72
C GLY A 582 4.50 -4.33 45.25
N THR A 583 4.85 -3.83 44.06
CA THR A 583 4.21 -2.63 43.46
C THR A 583 3.16 -3.07 42.44
N PRO A 584 1.89 -2.60 42.54
CA PRO A 584 0.88 -2.91 41.54
C PRO A 584 1.30 -2.37 40.17
N PRO A 585 1.05 -3.10 39.07
CA PRO A 585 1.33 -2.59 37.73
C PRO A 585 0.52 -1.30 37.48
N PRO A 586 1.04 -0.36 36.68
CA PRO A 586 0.34 0.90 36.42
C PRO A 586 -1.03 0.63 35.78
N ALA A 587 -2.03 1.46 36.07
CA ALA A 587 -3.38 1.27 35.52
C ALA A 587 -3.50 1.63 34.03
N ALA A 588 -2.49 2.29 33.46
CA ALA A 588 -2.52 2.86 32.12
C ALA A 588 -1.37 2.34 31.23
N PRO A 589 -1.52 2.37 29.88
CA PRO A 589 -0.48 2.00 28.94
C PRO A 589 0.84 2.73 29.19
N GLN A 590 1.97 2.02 29.14
CA GLN A 590 3.29 2.62 29.25
C GLN A 590 3.87 2.94 27.86
N VAL A 591 4.28 4.18 27.66
CA VAL A 591 4.98 4.62 26.45
C VAL A 591 6.43 4.89 26.81
N GLY A 592 7.35 4.17 26.16
CA GLY A 592 8.79 4.29 26.38
C GLY A 592 9.50 5.32 25.53
N ILE A 593 8.83 5.76 24.47
CA ILE A 593 9.31 6.73 23.50
C ILE A 593 8.81 8.12 23.92
N ASP A 594 9.72 9.06 24.07
CA ASP A 594 9.32 10.47 24.19
C ASP A 594 9.04 11.04 22.80
N PHE A 595 7.80 10.90 22.34
CA PHE A 595 7.38 11.45 21.06
C PHE A 595 7.46 12.98 21.01
N ILE A 596 7.31 13.65 22.16
CA ILE A 596 7.44 15.11 22.25
C ILE A 596 8.90 15.50 21.98
N GLN A 597 9.85 14.77 22.58
CA GLN A 597 11.27 14.96 22.31
C GLN A 597 11.58 14.75 20.82
N LEU A 598 11.10 13.66 20.22
CA LEU A 598 11.33 13.35 18.80
C LEU A 598 10.72 14.41 17.86
N ALA A 599 9.52 14.90 18.16
CA ALA A 599 8.82 15.84 17.28
C ALA A 599 9.32 17.27 17.42
N PHE A 600 9.61 17.74 18.63
CA PHE A 600 9.75 19.17 18.94
C PHE A 600 11.11 19.58 19.52
N ARG A 601 11.85 18.67 20.13
CA ARG A 601 13.10 18.98 20.87
C ARG A 601 14.33 18.23 20.34
N GLY A 602 14.16 17.47 19.26
CA GLY A 602 15.22 16.73 18.58
C GLY A 602 16.12 17.63 17.74
N GLU A 603 16.92 17.00 16.90
CA GLU A 603 17.77 17.67 15.91
C GLU A 603 16.93 18.23 14.76
N ASP A 604 17.43 19.29 14.12
CA ASP A 604 16.81 19.86 12.92
C ASP A 604 17.07 18.94 11.73
N VAL A 605 16.01 18.34 11.19
CA VAL A 605 16.10 17.41 10.04
C VAL A 605 15.10 17.82 8.96
N PRO A 606 15.31 18.99 8.31
CA PRO A 606 14.46 19.45 7.22
C PRO A 606 14.56 18.52 6.02
N PHE A 607 13.46 18.34 5.30
CA PHE A 607 13.48 17.66 4.00
C PHE A 607 13.74 18.69 2.90
N THR A 608 14.64 18.40 1.95
CA THR A 608 15.09 19.40 0.96
C THR A 608 14.32 19.37 -0.36
N GLU A 609 13.56 18.31 -0.61
CA GLU A 609 12.93 18.06 -1.90
C GLU A 609 11.43 18.37 -1.87
N VAL A 610 10.93 18.97 -2.95
CA VAL A 610 9.51 19.30 -3.11
C VAL A 610 8.78 18.14 -3.79
N PRO A 611 7.65 17.66 -3.25
CA PRO A 611 6.85 16.63 -3.90
C PRO A 611 6.38 17.03 -5.30
N GLY A 612 6.25 16.03 -6.19
CA GLY A 612 5.56 16.22 -7.46
C GLY A 612 4.05 16.40 -7.28
N TRP A 613 3.39 17.03 -8.24
CA TRP A 613 1.92 17.10 -8.23
C TRP A 613 1.30 15.72 -8.44
N PRO A 614 0.31 15.33 -7.62
CA PRO A 614 -0.43 14.09 -7.83
C PRO A 614 -1.19 14.16 -9.16
N ARG A 615 -1.32 13.02 -9.83
CA ARG A 615 -1.99 12.90 -11.12
C ARG A 615 -3.11 11.86 -11.05
N GLU A 616 -4.10 12.02 -11.90
CA GLU A 616 -5.11 10.98 -12.09
C GLU A 616 -4.46 9.74 -12.71
N LEU A 617 -4.96 8.58 -12.32
CA LEU A 617 -4.62 7.33 -12.99
C LEU A 617 -5.00 7.42 -14.46
N THR A 618 -4.01 7.24 -15.32
CA THR A 618 -4.18 7.25 -16.77
C THR A 618 -5.16 6.17 -17.21
N THR A 619 -5.81 6.33 -18.37
CA THR A 619 -6.66 5.29 -18.96
C THR A 619 -5.92 3.95 -19.08
N TYR A 620 -4.60 4.00 -19.30
CA TYR A 620 -3.72 2.84 -19.35
C TYR A 620 -3.60 2.14 -17.99
N GLU A 621 -3.36 2.88 -16.89
CA GLU A 621 -3.30 2.32 -15.53
C GLU A 621 -4.68 1.91 -15.00
N ARG A 622 -5.76 2.49 -15.52
CA ARG A 622 -7.11 2.12 -15.10
C ARG A 622 -7.56 0.80 -15.68
N TRP A 623 -7.19 0.51 -16.94
CA TRP A 623 -7.73 -0.62 -17.69
C TRP A 623 -6.70 -1.63 -18.17
N LEU A 624 -5.45 -1.21 -18.41
CA LEU A 624 -4.43 -2.03 -19.05
C LEU A 624 -3.35 -2.57 -18.11
N ILE A 625 -3.04 -1.89 -17.01
CA ILE A 625 -2.15 -2.38 -15.95
C ILE A 625 -2.77 -2.04 -14.61
N GLN A 626 -3.05 -3.02 -13.76
CA GLN A 626 -3.39 -2.75 -12.37
C GLN A 626 -2.12 -2.31 -11.61
N PRO A 627 -1.96 -1.03 -11.25
CA PRO A 627 -0.78 -0.57 -10.53
C PRO A 627 -0.69 -1.31 -9.19
N GLU A 628 0.53 -1.63 -8.81
CA GLU A 628 0.82 -2.17 -7.49
C GLU A 628 0.68 -1.04 -6.47
N PRO A 629 -0.18 -1.18 -5.43
CA PRO A 629 -0.27 -0.18 -4.37
C PRO A 629 0.95 -0.33 -3.47
N ALA A 630 2.10 0.17 -3.92
CA ALA A 630 3.30 0.26 -3.11
C ALA A 630 3.18 1.47 -2.18
N ILE A 631 3.45 1.25 -0.88
CA ILE A 631 3.49 2.33 0.10
C ILE A 631 4.95 2.43 0.57
N PRO A 632 5.65 3.56 0.34
CA PRO A 632 6.99 3.76 0.86
C PRO A 632 7.08 3.53 2.38
N LEU A 633 8.30 3.29 2.88
CA LEU A 633 8.57 3.02 4.29
C LEU A 633 8.02 4.15 5.18
N GLU A 634 8.31 5.39 4.82
CA GLU A 634 7.85 6.58 5.55
C GLU A 634 6.34 6.73 5.47
N GLY A 635 5.71 6.33 4.36
CA GLY A 635 4.26 6.31 4.20
C GLY A 635 3.58 5.28 5.08
N GLN A 636 4.19 4.11 5.31
CA GLN A 636 3.69 3.14 6.28
C GLN A 636 3.86 3.65 7.71
N LEU A 637 5.03 4.22 8.02
CA LEU A 637 5.30 4.79 9.34
C LEU A 637 4.34 5.93 9.70
N SER A 638 3.99 6.80 8.73
CA SER A 638 3.01 7.87 8.95
C SER A 638 1.62 7.33 9.30
N GLN A 639 1.19 6.23 8.69
CA GLN A 639 -0.05 5.55 9.06
C GLN A 639 -0.02 5.02 10.50
N HIS A 640 1.13 4.52 10.95
CA HIS A 640 1.28 4.04 12.33
C HIS A 640 1.24 5.20 13.33
N TYR A 641 1.90 6.32 13.04
CA TYR A 641 1.85 7.50 13.90
C TYR A 641 0.45 8.13 13.97
N SER A 642 -0.26 8.23 12.85
CA SER A 642 -1.65 8.72 12.84
C SER A 642 -2.57 7.83 13.67
N TYR A 643 -2.44 6.51 13.54
CA TYR A 643 -3.18 5.55 14.37
C TYR A 643 -2.86 5.72 15.87
N LEU A 644 -1.57 5.73 16.22
CA LEU A 644 -1.12 5.88 17.60
C LEU A 644 -1.55 7.21 18.22
N ALA A 645 -1.60 8.29 17.44
CA ALA A 645 -2.06 9.59 17.93
C ALA A 645 -3.50 9.51 18.46
N ASN A 646 -4.38 8.79 17.75
CA ASN A 646 -5.78 8.65 18.15
C ASN A 646 -5.95 7.68 19.34
N GLU A 647 -5.21 6.57 19.34
CA GLU A 647 -5.24 5.62 20.45
C GLU A 647 -4.70 6.21 21.76
N LEU A 648 -3.55 6.89 21.70
CA LEU A 648 -2.90 7.42 22.89
C LEU A 648 -3.60 8.65 23.45
N ALA A 649 -4.26 9.45 22.60
CA ALA A 649 -5.02 10.62 23.05
C ALA A 649 -6.12 10.28 24.06
N SER A 650 -6.77 9.12 23.91
CA SER A 650 -7.89 8.70 24.76
C SER A 650 -7.48 7.80 25.94
N ARG A 651 -6.30 7.16 25.86
CA ARG A 651 -5.91 6.08 26.78
C ARG A 651 -4.79 6.44 27.76
N LEU A 652 -4.00 7.48 27.48
CA LEU A 652 -2.91 7.90 28.38
C LEU A 652 -3.45 8.70 29.57
N PRO A 653 -2.83 8.57 30.76
CA PRO A 653 -3.19 9.36 31.92
C PRO A 653 -2.79 10.82 31.72
N ALA A 654 -3.48 11.75 32.38
CA ALA A 654 -3.21 13.19 32.25
C ALA A 654 -1.75 13.58 32.57
N THR A 655 -1.09 12.84 33.47
CA THR A 655 0.33 13.02 33.81
C THR A 655 1.28 12.82 32.64
N SER A 656 0.88 12.02 31.65
CA SER A 656 1.67 11.73 30.44
C SER A 656 1.36 12.70 29.29
N LYS A 657 0.65 13.81 29.56
CA LYS A 657 0.34 14.86 28.58
C LYS A 657 -0.22 14.28 27.26
N PRO A 658 -1.36 13.56 27.31
CA PRO A 658 -1.93 12.84 26.15
C PRO A 658 -2.13 13.73 24.93
N GLY A 659 -2.61 14.97 25.12
CA GLY A 659 -2.80 15.94 24.05
C GLY A 659 -1.50 16.34 23.35
N GLU A 660 -0.44 16.64 24.12
CA GLU A 660 0.88 16.98 23.57
C GLU A 660 1.49 15.80 22.81
N THR A 661 1.37 14.59 23.36
CA THR A 661 1.86 13.35 22.73
C THR A 661 1.14 13.06 21.42
N ALA A 662 -0.20 13.17 21.40
CA ALA A 662 -0.98 12.98 20.19
C ALA A 662 -0.66 14.04 19.12
N HIS A 663 -0.42 15.29 19.53
CA HIS A 663 0.01 16.35 18.65
C HIS A 663 1.42 16.09 18.08
N ALA A 664 2.36 15.64 18.90
CA ALA A 664 3.70 15.24 18.47
C ALA A 664 3.68 14.13 17.40
N LEU A 665 2.88 13.09 17.62
CA LEU A 665 2.69 12.00 16.65
C LEU A 665 2.10 12.49 15.33
N ARG A 666 1.17 13.44 15.37
CA ARG A 666 0.58 14.07 14.18
C ARG A 666 1.62 14.86 13.37
N ILE A 667 2.48 15.64 14.04
CA ILE A 667 3.59 16.34 13.36
C ILE A 667 4.59 15.35 12.74
N LEU A 668 4.94 14.28 13.46
CA LEU A 668 5.78 13.21 12.90
C LEU A 668 5.12 12.55 11.69
N ALA A 669 3.80 12.32 11.73
CA ALA A 669 3.06 11.79 10.60
C ALA A 669 3.09 12.72 9.38
N ILE A 670 2.98 14.05 9.57
CA ILE A 670 3.12 15.03 8.47
C ILE A 670 4.50 14.93 7.83
N ARG A 671 5.57 15.00 8.64
CA ARG A 671 6.96 14.91 8.14
C ARG A 671 7.23 13.62 7.37
N MET A 672 6.80 12.48 7.91
CA MET A 672 6.97 11.18 7.24
C MET A 672 6.14 11.09 5.96
N THR A 673 4.95 11.68 5.96
CA THR A 673 4.12 11.74 4.75
C THR A 673 4.78 12.60 3.67
N GLN A 674 5.29 13.79 4.00
CA GLN A 674 5.98 14.63 3.03
C GLN A 674 7.18 13.91 2.40
N ARG A 675 7.99 13.21 3.21
CA ARG A 675 9.08 12.34 2.71
C ARG A 675 8.58 11.22 1.80
N SER A 676 7.44 10.61 2.12
CA SER A 676 6.82 9.58 1.28
C SER A 676 6.33 10.15 -0.06
N LEU A 677 5.76 11.35 -0.08
CA LEU A 677 5.20 11.98 -1.28
C LEU A 677 6.27 12.46 -2.25
N VAL A 678 7.50 12.72 -1.76
CA VAL A 678 8.67 12.93 -2.61
C VAL A 678 9.02 11.67 -3.40
N GLN A 679 8.90 10.49 -2.79
CA GLN A 679 9.18 9.20 -3.44
C GLN A 679 8.06 8.79 -4.41
N ASP A 680 6.79 8.91 -3.99
CA ASP A 680 5.63 8.68 -4.84
C ASP A 680 4.47 9.63 -4.47
N PRO A 681 4.19 10.65 -5.31
CA PRO A 681 3.09 11.59 -5.06
C PRO A 681 1.71 10.98 -5.30
N ASN A 682 1.62 9.83 -5.98
CA ASN A 682 0.36 9.21 -6.40
C ASN A 682 -0.18 8.18 -5.41
N THR A 683 0.42 8.02 -4.23
CA THR A 683 -0.07 7.06 -3.23
C THR A 683 -1.33 7.59 -2.50
N PRO A 684 -2.54 7.03 -2.73
CA PRO A 684 -3.76 7.59 -2.15
C PRO A 684 -3.81 7.44 -0.63
N GLN A 685 -3.31 6.34 -0.07
CA GLN A 685 -3.34 6.08 1.37
C GLN A 685 -2.55 7.13 2.16
N VAL A 686 -1.50 7.69 1.58
CA VAL A 686 -0.64 8.70 2.21
C VAL A 686 -1.37 10.05 2.28
N HIS A 687 -2.08 10.44 1.22
CA HIS A 687 -2.98 11.61 1.25
C HIS A 687 -4.12 11.46 2.26
N ARG A 688 -4.66 10.23 2.41
CA ARG A 688 -5.67 9.94 3.44
C ARG A 688 -5.13 10.15 4.87
N VAL A 689 -3.85 9.85 5.12
CA VAL A 689 -3.23 10.15 6.42
C VAL A 689 -3.14 11.66 6.64
N LEU A 690 -2.75 12.44 5.63
CA LEU A 690 -2.68 13.90 5.76
C LEU A 690 -4.03 14.51 6.12
N ARG A 691 -5.12 14.14 5.42
CA ARG A 691 -6.45 14.69 5.76
C ARG A 691 -6.84 14.38 7.20
N ASP A 692 -6.59 13.16 7.69
CA ASP A 692 -6.97 12.75 9.04
C ASP A 692 -6.17 13.54 10.07
N VAL A 693 -4.88 13.73 9.81
CA VAL A 693 -3.96 14.48 10.67
C VAL A 693 -4.30 15.98 10.68
N TYR A 694 -4.49 16.62 9.52
CA TYR A 694 -4.84 18.04 9.44
C TYR A 694 -6.21 18.33 10.05
N ARG A 695 -7.19 17.46 9.84
CA ARG A 695 -8.51 17.55 10.49
C ARG A 695 -8.38 17.57 12.02
N ALA A 696 -7.55 16.67 12.56
CA ALA A 696 -7.34 16.56 13.99
C ALA A 696 -6.51 17.72 14.58
N ILE A 697 -5.53 18.26 13.84
CA ILE A 697 -4.79 19.46 14.24
C ILE A 697 -5.69 20.68 14.23
N LEU A 698 -6.50 20.88 13.17
CA LEU A 698 -7.46 21.98 13.08
C LEU A 698 -8.39 22.02 14.30
N GLY A 699 -9.00 20.88 14.65
CA GLY A 699 -9.87 20.80 15.84
C GLY A 699 -9.11 21.04 17.16
N GLY A 700 -7.86 20.61 17.25
CA GLY A 700 -7.00 20.84 18.41
C GLY A 700 -6.60 22.31 18.59
N GLU A 701 -6.18 22.98 17.51
CA GLU A 701 -5.78 24.40 17.53
C GLU A 701 -6.99 25.32 17.80
N GLN A 702 -8.15 25.00 17.23
CA GLN A 702 -9.40 25.74 17.47
C GLN A 702 -9.86 25.71 18.94
N SER A 703 -9.42 24.72 19.73
CA SER A 703 -9.73 24.67 21.17
C SER A 703 -9.08 25.79 21.97
N PHE A 704 -8.02 26.42 21.45
CA PHE A 704 -7.36 27.57 22.07
C PHE A 704 -7.95 28.92 21.65
N GLY A 705 -8.71 28.95 20.56
CA GLY A 705 -9.30 30.17 20.01
C GLY A 705 -9.49 30.09 18.48
N GLN A 706 -10.16 31.10 17.92
CA GLN A 706 -10.23 31.24 16.46
C GLN A 706 -9.14 32.21 15.99
N PHE A 707 -8.21 31.68 15.19
CA PHE A 707 -7.08 32.43 14.66
C PHE A 707 -7.19 32.51 13.15
N GLY A 708 -7.69 33.63 12.61
CA GLY A 708 -8.12 33.78 11.21
C GLY A 708 -7.19 33.11 10.17
N ASN A 709 -5.96 33.61 10.02
CA ASN A 709 -5.04 33.13 8.97
C ASN A 709 -4.53 31.70 9.21
N LEU A 710 -4.36 31.29 10.47
CA LEU A 710 -3.92 29.92 10.79
C LEU A 710 -5.04 28.91 10.50
N ASN A 711 -6.27 29.23 10.90
CA ASN A 711 -7.45 28.43 10.60
C ASN A 711 -7.63 28.30 9.08
N GLU A 712 -7.41 29.38 8.33
CA GLU A 712 -7.44 29.33 6.86
C GLU A 712 -6.40 28.36 6.31
N LEU A 713 -5.12 28.47 6.72
CA LEU A 713 -4.07 27.53 6.30
C LEU A 713 -4.48 26.06 6.53
N ARG A 714 -4.94 25.74 7.75
CA ARG A 714 -5.36 24.37 8.12
C ARG A 714 -6.53 23.85 7.30
N VAL A 715 -7.54 24.70 7.06
CA VAL A 715 -8.69 24.34 6.22
C VAL A 715 -8.23 24.09 4.79
N ARG A 716 -7.34 24.91 4.23
CA ARG A 716 -6.81 24.69 2.88
C ARG A 716 -5.95 23.43 2.78
N GLN A 717 -5.09 23.15 3.76
CA GLN A 717 -4.30 21.91 3.84
C GLN A 717 -5.21 20.67 3.90
N LEU A 718 -6.28 20.71 4.70
CA LEU A 718 -7.27 19.64 4.81
C LEU A 718 -7.98 19.40 3.46
N LEU A 719 -8.55 20.46 2.85
CA LEU A 719 -9.24 20.33 1.58
C LEU A 719 -8.32 19.83 0.46
N ALA A 720 -7.07 20.30 0.43
CA ALA A 720 -6.10 19.84 -0.54
C ALA A 720 -5.79 18.34 -0.39
N ALA A 721 -5.56 17.87 0.83
CA ALA A 721 -5.34 16.45 1.10
C ALA A 721 -6.54 15.58 0.68
N GLU A 722 -7.78 16.06 0.90
CA GLU A 722 -9.00 15.38 0.42
C GLU A 722 -9.04 15.31 -1.11
N TYR A 723 -8.81 16.43 -1.81
CA TYR A 723 -8.77 16.47 -3.28
C TYR A 723 -7.67 15.55 -3.86
N PHE A 724 -6.46 15.58 -3.31
CA PHE A 724 -5.36 14.71 -3.76
C PHE A 724 -5.64 13.24 -3.49
N SER A 725 -6.28 12.90 -2.37
CA SER A 725 -6.71 11.53 -2.10
C SER A 725 -7.75 11.04 -3.11
N LEU A 726 -8.66 11.91 -3.55
CA LEU A 726 -9.66 11.58 -4.56
C LEU A 726 -9.04 11.40 -5.95
N LEU A 727 -8.13 12.31 -6.33
CA LEU A 727 -7.43 12.31 -7.61
C LEU A 727 -6.64 11.00 -7.84
N THR A 728 -5.96 10.54 -6.80
CA THR A 728 -5.07 9.37 -6.83
C THR A 728 -5.80 8.04 -6.60
N SER A 729 -6.97 8.03 -5.95
CA SER A 729 -7.68 6.81 -5.55
C SER A 729 -8.57 6.18 -6.63
N ALA A 730 -8.50 6.62 -7.89
CA ALA A 730 -9.48 6.30 -8.93
C ALA A 730 -10.90 6.78 -8.61
N ALA A 731 -11.04 7.84 -7.81
CA ALA A 731 -12.31 8.42 -7.39
C ALA A 731 -13.24 7.44 -6.64
N LEU A 732 -12.74 6.79 -5.59
CA LEU A 732 -13.53 5.88 -4.77
C LEU A 732 -14.74 6.59 -4.10
N PRO A 733 -15.90 5.91 -3.96
CA PRO A 733 -17.10 6.54 -3.38
C PRO A 733 -16.88 7.07 -1.95
N ALA A 734 -16.06 6.39 -1.16
CA ALA A 734 -15.77 6.80 0.21
C ALA A 734 -15.00 8.12 0.30
N ASP A 735 -14.09 8.38 -0.66
CA ASP A 735 -13.33 9.63 -0.68
C ASP A 735 -14.22 10.80 -1.16
N HIS A 736 -15.15 10.55 -2.08
CA HIS A 736 -16.19 11.54 -2.43
C HIS A 736 -17.09 11.91 -1.24
N GLU A 737 -17.52 10.91 -0.46
CA GLU A 737 -18.37 11.12 0.72
C GLU A 737 -17.62 11.94 1.80
N GLN A 738 -16.36 11.61 2.09
CA GLN A 738 -15.54 12.38 3.05
C GLN A 738 -15.30 13.82 2.61
N LEU A 739 -14.92 14.02 1.34
CA LEU A 739 -14.71 15.36 0.78
C LEU A 739 -16.00 16.19 0.81
N ALA A 740 -17.16 15.59 0.52
CA ALA A 740 -18.44 16.28 0.59
C ALA A 740 -18.75 16.83 1.99
N TYR A 741 -18.47 16.05 3.05
CA TYR A 741 -18.63 16.53 4.43
C TYR A 741 -17.65 17.66 4.77
N ALA A 742 -16.38 17.54 4.35
CA ALA A 742 -15.39 18.59 4.58
C ALA A 742 -15.78 19.91 3.90
N LEU A 743 -16.23 19.85 2.64
CA LEU A 743 -16.71 21.01 1.88
C LEU A 743 -17.99 21.61 2.48
N ALA A 744 -18.93 20.77 2.91
CA ALA A 744 -20.15 21.23 3.57
C ALA A 744 -19.85 21.95 4.90
N ALA A 745 -18.86 21.46 5.67
CA ALA A 745 -18.42 22.11 6.92
C ALA A 745 -17.77 23.47 6.68
N VAL A 746 -17.04 23.64 5.58
CA VAL A 746 -16.46 24.93 5.16
C VAL A 746 -17.53 25.87 4.57
N GLY A 747 -18.62 25.32 4.05
CA GLY A 747 -19.72 26.08 3.43
C GLY A 747 -19.66 26.15 1.90
N TYR A 748 -18.85 25.32 1.23
CA TYR A 748 -18.82 25.20 -0.24
C TYR A 748 -19.91 24.24 -0.72
N ARG A 749 -21.12 24.79 -0.84
CA ARG A 749 -22.38 24.05 -0.98
C ARG A 749 -22.54 23.35 -2.32
N ASP A 750 -22.18 24.02 -3.41
CA ASP A 750 -22.35 23.49 -4.77
C ASP A 750 -21.37 22.35 -5.09
N VAL A 751 -20.11 22.47 -4.68
CA VAL A 751 -19.10 21.41 -4.84
C VAL A 751 -19.39 20.22 -3.92
N ALA A 752 -19.81 20.47 -2.67
CA ALA A 752 -20.25 19.40 -1.77
C ALA A 752 -21.41 18.58 -2.37
N LEU A 753 -22.39 19.28 -2.97
CA LEU A 753 -23.51 18.66 -3.66
C LEU A 753 -23.06 17.79 -4.84
N GLU A 754 -22.12 18.27 -5.66
CA GLU A 754 -21.56 17.55 -6.80
C GLU A 754 -20.96 16.20 -6.39
N HIS A 755 -20.20 16.18 -5.28
CA HIS A 755 -19.57 14.98 -4.76
C HIS A 755 -20.58 14.00 -4.15
N LEU A 756 -21.61 14.46 -3.43
CA LEU A 756 -22.70 13.56 -2.97
C LEU A 756 -23.45 12.93 -4.15
N GLN A 757 -23.68 13.68 -5.23
CA GLN A 757 -24.25 13.15 -6.46
C GLN A 757 -23.31 12.14 -7.16
N ALA A 758 -22.00 12.32 -7.06
CA ALA A 758 -21.02 11.35 -7.56
C ALA A 758 -21.09 10.01 -6.80
N VAL A 759 -21.25 10.03 -5.47
CA VAL A 759 -21.44 8.81 -4.66
C VAL A 759 -22.63 8.00 -5.16
N TYR A 760 -23.76 8.66 -5.46
CA TYR A 760 -24.94 8.00 -6.01
C TYR A 760 -24.72 7.42 -7.41
N ARG A 761 -24.04 8.16 -8.29
CA ARG A 761 -23.69 7.69 -9.64
C ARG A 761 -22.84 6.42 -9.62
N GLN A 762 -21.93 6.29 -8.66
CA GLN A 762 -21.01 5.15 -8.57
C GLN A 762 -21.59 3.94 -7.84
N THR A 763 -22.32 4.14 -6.73
CA THR A 763 -22.81 3.04 -5.88
C THR A 763 -24.26 2.65 -6.13
N GLY A 764 -25.04 3.52 -6.80
CA GLY A 764 -26.50 3.41 -6.86
C GLY A 764 -27.19 3.65 -5.50
N SER A 765 -26.45 4.14 -4.51
CA SER A 765 -26.94 4.46 -3.16
C SER A 765 -26.36 5.79 -2.66
N TRP A 766 -26.97 6.40 -1.66
CA TRP A 766 -26.49 7.69 -1.11
C TRP A 766 -25.39 7.52 -0.05
N THR A 767 -24.64 6.41 -0.05
CA THR A 767 -23.54 6.17 0.90
C THR A 767 -22.51 5.24 0.24
N SER A 768 -21.25 5.35 0.66
CA SER A 768 -20.18 4.42 0.27
C SER A 768 -20.24 3.09 1.00
N LEU A 769 -21.03 2.98 2.08
CA LEU A 769 -21.16 1.77 2.87
C LEU A 769 -21.87 0.65 2.10
N GLY A 770 -21.40 -0.59 2.26
CA GLY A 770 -22.08 -1.76 1.71
C GLY A 770 -23.44 -1.99 2.37
N ARG A 771 -24.41 -2.56 1.64
CA ARG A 771 -25.79 -2.81 2.13
C ARG A 771 -25.87 -3.66 3.41
N ASN A 772 -24.83 -4.46 3.68
CA ASN A 772 -24.75 -5.33 4.85
C ASN A 772 -24.16 -4.63 6.08
N HIS A 773 -23.71 -3.37 5.97
CA HIS A 773 -23.11 -2.63 7.08
C HIS A 773 -24.20 -2.14 8.05
N PRO A 774 -24.02 -2.24 9.38
CA PRO A 774 -25.05 -1.87 10.36
C PRO A 774 -25.52 -0.41 10.21
N ASN A 775 -24.60 0.49 9.88
CA ASN A 775 -24.89 1.93 9.77
C ASN A 775 -25.38 2.36 8.37
N PHE A 776 -25.63 1.42 7.44
CA PHE A 776 -25.99 1.74 6.05
C PHE A 776 -27.23 2.64 5.95
N ASN A 777 -28.30 2.32 6.68
CA ASN A 777 -29.56 3.06 6.61
C ASN A 777 -29.46 4.47 7.22
N GLN A 778 -28.68 4.60 8.30
CA GLN A 778 -28.43 5.87 8.96
C GLN A 778 -27.65 6.81 8.03
N ALA A 779 -26.47 6.38 7.57
CA ALA A 779 -25.61 7.18 6.69
C ALA A 779 -26.34 7.59 5.40
N ARG A 780 -27.13 6.67 4.81
CA ARG A 780 -27.97 6.97 3.65
C ARG A 780 -28.97 8.10 3.93
N THR A 781 -29.62 8.09 5.09
CA THR A 781 -30.65 9.08 5.44
C THR A 781 -30.03 10.45 5.72
N GLU A 782 -28.89 10.47 6.40
CA GLU A 782 -28.10 11.67 6.67
C GLU A 782 -27.67 12.35 5.36
N ASN A 783 -27.10 11.58 4.43
CA ASN A 783 -26.66 12.11 3.13
C ASN A 783 -27.81 12.62 2.26
N GLN A 784 -28.97 11.95 2.29
CA GLN A 784 -30.16 12.45 1.60
C GLN A 784 -30.68 13.77 2.17
N THR A 785 -30.60 13.93 3.49
CA THR A 785 -31.04 15.16 4.17
C THR A 785 -30.10 16.31 3.83
N LEU A 786 -28.79 16.08 3.94
CA LEU A 786 -27.77 17.04 3.57
C LEU A 786 -27.90 17.46 2.10
N LEU A 787 -28.07 16.50 1.18
CA LEU A 787 -28.25 16.78 -0.23
C LEU A 787 -29.43 17.71 -0.52
N LYS A 788 -30.61 17.48 0.09
CA LYS A 788 -31.79 18.34 -0.09
C LYS A 788 -31.55 19.77 0.40
N GLN A 789 -30.85 19.91 1.52
CA GLN A 789 -30.49 21.21 2.08
C GLN A 789 -29.55 21.97 1.13
N LEU A 790 -28.51 21.29 0.63
CA LEU A 790 -27.55 21.86 -0.32
C LEU A 790 -28.23 22.25 -1.65
N GLU A 791 -29.05 21.37 -2.23
CA GLU A 791 -29.78 21.66 -3.48
C GLU A 791 -30.66 22.91 -3.39
N THR A 792 -31.36 23.08 -2.26
CA THR A 792 -32.25 24.23 -2.05
C THR A 792 -31.43 25.51 -2.00
N SER A 793 -30.36 25.52 -1.20
CA SER A 793 -29.50 26.68 -1.04
C SER A 793 -28.78 27.07 -2.34
N VAL A 794 -28.24 26.10 -3.07
CA VAL A 794 -27.51 26.37 -4.33
C VAL A 794 -28.44 26.99 -5.38
N LYS A 795 -29.68 26.50 -5.50
CA LYS A 795 -30.67 27.05 -6.43
C LYS A 795 -31.02 28.50 -6.10
N GLU A 796 -31.15 28.84 -4.82
CA GLU A 796 -31.43 30.21 -4.38
C GLU A 796 -30.30 31.17 -4.76
N VAL A 797 -29.04 30.79 -4.49
CA VAL A 797 -27.85 31.60 -4.83
C VAL A 797 -27.74 31.79 -6.33
N GLN A 798 -27.87 30.71 -7.12
CA GLN A 798 -27.82 30.79 -8.58
C GLN A 798 -28.93 31.68 -9.16
N ALA A 799 -30.16 31.59 -8.61
CA ALA A 799 -31.27 32.42 -9.05
C ALA A 799 -31.08 33.91 -8.71
N ASN A 800 -30.41 34.23 -7.61
CA ASN A 800 -30.08 35.62 -7.23
C ASN A 800 -28.96 36.17 -8.13
N ALA A 801 -27.86 35.45 -8.29
CA ALA A 801 -26.74 35.87 -9.12
C ALA A 801 -27.14 36.03 -10.61
N ASN A 802 -27.97 35.13 -11.14
CA ASN A 802 -28.49 35.29 -12.51
C ASN A 802 -29.37 36.53 -12.68
N ARG A 803 -30.09 36.96 -11.62
CA ARG A 803 -30.87 38.21 -11.64
C ARG A 803 -29.95 39.44 -11.65
N GLU A 804 -28.83 39.39 -10.96
CA GLU A 804 -27.81 40.45 -10.92
C GLU A 804 -27.10 40.61 -12.27
N ILE A 805 -26.71 39.49 -12.90
CA ILE A 805 -26.15 39.49 -14.27
C ILE A 805 -27.14 40.10 -15.27
N GLN A 806 -28.43 39.75 -15.17
CA GLN A 806 -29.47 40.33 -16.02
C GLN A 806 -29.70 41.83 -15.79
N ARG A 807 -29.33 42.36 -14.62
CA ARG A 807 -29.38 43.80 -14.31
C ARG A 807 -28.15 44.57 -14.82
N GLY A 808 -27.16 43.88 -15.37
CA GLY A 808 -25.95 44.49 -15.93
C GLY A 808 -24.87 44.81 -14.88
N GLU A 809 -24.89 44.14 -13.73
CA GLU A 809 -23.78 44.22 -12.76
C GLU A 809 -22.50 43.59 -13.31
N ASP A 810 -21.36 44.05 -12.80
CA ASP A 810 -20.04 43.54 -13.19
C ASP A 810 -19.94 42.03 -12.88
N PRO A 811 -19.70 41.17 -13.89
CA PRO A 811 -19.60 39.73 -13.69
C PRO A 811 -18.57 39.31 -12.63
N ILE A 812 -17.47 40.05 -12.44
CA ILE A 812 -16.46 39.74 -11.41
C ILE A 812 -17.05 39.97 -10.02
N ALA A 813 -17.81 41.05 -9.83
CA ALA A 813 -18.50 41.33 -8.57
C ALA A 813 -19.58 40.28 -8.27
N VAL A 814 -20.34 39.85 -9.28
CA VAL A 814 -21.32 38.76 -9.13
C VAL A 814 -20.63 37.44 -8.79
N ALA A 815 -19.51 37.11 -9.44
CA ALA A 815 -18.75 35.92 -9.13
C ALA A 815 -18.21 35.93 -7.69
N ARG A 816 -17.76 37.09 -7.20
CA ARG A 816 -17.37 37.26 -5.79
C ARG A 816 -18.54 37.04 -4.85
N ALA A 817 -19.70 37.65 -5.12
CA ALA A 817 -20.91 37.46 -4.32
C ALA A 817 -21.36 35.99 -4.30
N ALA A 818 -21.26 35.28 -5.43
CA ALA A 818 -21.57 33.86 -5.51
C ALA A 818 -20.56 32.99 -4.72
N PHE A 819 -19.27 33.33 -4.77
CA PHE A 819 -18.24 32.66 -3.98
C PHE A 819 -18.47 32.86 -2.48
N ASP A 820 -18.74 34.10 -2.05
CA ASP A 820 -19.04 34.46 -0.66
C ASP A 820 -20.33 33.77 -0.16
N ALA A 821 -21.29 33.53 -1.05
CA ALA A 821 -22.51 32.77 -0.76
C ALA A 821 -22.29 31.24 -0.69
N GLY A 822 -21.07 30.76 -0.92
CA GLY A 822 -20.69 29.35 -0.82
C GLY A 822 -20.89 28.54 -2.10
N CYS A 823 -20.92 29.19 -3.26
CA CYS A 823 -21.05 28.53 -4.57
C CYS A 823 -19.81 28.73 -5.49
N PRO A 824 -18.62 28.20 -5.11
CA PRO A 824 -17.40 28.35 -5.89
C PRO A 824 -17.44 27.74 -7.29
N ARG A 825 -18.12 26.59 -7.51
CA ARG A 825 -18.22 26.01 -8.86
C ARG A 825 -19.00 26.95 -9.78
N PHE A 826 -20.09 27.53 -9.29
CA PHE A 826 -20.87 28.50 -10.06
C PHE A 826 -20.07 29.80 -10.29
N ALA A 827 -19.36 30.31 -9.29
CA ALA A 827 -18.47 31.46 -9.46
C ALA A 827 -17.41 31.21 -10.56
N LEU A 828 -16.83 30.01 -10.61
CA LEU A 828 -15.87 29.62 -11.64
C LEU A 828 -16.48 29.71 -13.05
N THR A 829 -17.72 29.25 -13.24
CA THR A 829 -18.39 29.33 -14.56
C THR A 829 -18.63 30.76 -15.05
N ILE A 830 -18.69 31.74 -14.15
CA ILE A 830 -18.81 33.17 -14.48
C ILE A 830 -17.43 33.75 -14.84
N LEU A 831 -16.36 33.30 -14.16
CA LEU A 831 -15.00 33.83 -14.32
C LEU A 831 -14.27 33.27 -15.55
N GLU A 832 -14.44 31.99 -15.90
CA GLU A 832 -13.71 31.33 -16.99
C GLU A 832 -13.81 32.06 -18.36
N PRO A 833 -14.96 32.60 -18.78
CA PRO A 833 -15.05 33.37 -20.02
C PRO A 833 -14.28 34.71 -20.01
N LEU A 834 -13.95 35.22 -18.82
CA LEU A 834 -13.31 36.53 -18.61
C LEU A 834 -11.80 36.44 -18.40
N GLU A 835 -11.21 35.26 -18.60
CA GLU A 835 -9.79 34.95 -18.35
C GLU A 835 -8.80 36.03 -18.82
N PRO A 836 -8.91 36.61 -20.04
CA PRO A 836 -7.96 37.62 -20.50
C PRO A 836 -7.99 38.93 -19.70
N GLN A 837 -9.16 39.28 -19.15
CA GLN A 837 -9.35 40.47 -18.31
C GLN A 837 -8.83 40.21 -16.89
N ILE A 838 -9.06 39.01 -16.37
CA ILE A 838 -8.64 38.59 -15.03
C ILE A 838 -7.10 38.59 -14.92
N VAL A 839 -6.37 38.14 -15.96
CA VAL A 839 -4.89 38.07 -15.93
C VAL A 839 -4.24 39.44 -15.70
N GLN A 840 -4.90 40.52 -16.11
CA GLN A 840 -4.35 41.88 -16.02
C GLN A 840 -4.62 42.55 -14.66
N ASP A 841 -5.63 42.09 -13.92
CA ASP A 841 -5.99 42.62 -12.60
C ASP A 841 -5.53 41.65 -11.49
N PRO A 842 -4.57 42.06 -10.63
CA PRO A 842 -4.11 41.24 -9.52
C PRO A 842 -5.24 40.77 -8.59
N MET A 843 -6.24 41.62 -8.30
CA MET A 843 -7.30 41.26 -7.35
C MET A 843 -8.28 40.26 -7.96
N ALA A 844 -8.66 40.45 -9.23
CA ALA A 844 -9.45 39.47 -9.97
C ALA A 844 -8.70 38.13 -10.12
N SER A 845 -7.39 38.16 -10.40
CA SER A 845 -6.55 36.96 -10.46
C SER A 845 -6.47 36.22 -9.13
N MET A 846 -6.42 36.93 -8.00
CA MET A 846 -6.47 36.32 -6.68
C MET A 846 -7.83 35.70 -6.37
N LEU A 847 -8.94 36.38 -6.70
CA LEU A 847 -10.27 35.80 -6.57
C LEU A 847 -10.39 34.52 -7.41
N HIS A 848 -9.92 34.55 -8.66
CA HIS A 848 -9.92 33.38 -9.52
C HIS A 848 -9.08 32.23 -8.91
N ALA A 849 -7.89 32.52 -8.39
CA ALA A 849 -7.07 31.52 -7.71
C ALA A 849 -7.78 30.91 -6.48
N GLN A 850 -8.46 31.71 -5.65
CA GLN A 850 -9.24 31.20 -4.51
C GLN A 850 -10.37 30.27 -4.95
N VAL A 851 -11.06 30.62 -6.03
CA VAL A 851 -12.13 29.79 -6.62
C VAL A 851 -11.55 28.48 -7.16
N LEU A 852 -10.42 28.53 -7.88
CA LEU A 852 -9.73 27.33 -8.38
C LEU A 852 -9.34 26.38 -7.23
N MET A 853 -8.80 26.93 -6.13
CA MET A 853 -8.48 26.15 -4.94
C MET A 853 -9.72 25.52 -4.30
N ALA A 854 -10.82 26.28 -4.19
CA ALA A 854 -12.07 25.79 -3.60
C ALA A 854 -12.69 24.63 -4.40
N VAL A 855 -12.50 24.61 -5.72
CA VAL A 855 -12.99 23.58 -6.65
C VAL A 855 -12.02 22.39 -6.79
N GLY A 856 -10.81 22.49 -6.22
CA GLY A 856 -9.79 21.42 -6.27
C GLY A 856 -8.80 21.49 -7.44
N ARG A 857 -8.81 22.57 -8.23
CA ARG A 857 -7.80 22.86 -9.28
C ARG A 857 -6.57 23.53 -8.68
N ILE A 858 -5.89 22.81 -7.78
CA ILE A 858 -4.86 23.38 -6.89
C ILE A 858 -3.57 23.71 -7.63
N GLU A 859 -3.15 22.91 -8.61
CA GLU A 859 -1.96 23.18 -9.43
C GLU A 859 -2.13 24.50 -10.21
N GLU A 860 -3.27 24.67 -10.88
CA GLU A 860 -3.58 25.90 -11.63
C GLU A 860 -3.71 27.12 -10.72
N CYS A 861 -4.26 26.94 -9.52
CA CYS A 861 -4.28 27.98 -8.49
C CYS A 861 -2.86 28.42 -8.12
N TRP A 862 -1.96 27.47 -7.87
CA TRP A 862 -0.57 27.75 -7.50
C TRP A 862 0.18 28.46 -8.64
N GLU A 863 0.06 27.98 -9.88
CA GLU A 863 0.68 28.62 -11.06
C GLU A 863 0.20 30.06 -11.22
N ARG A 864 -1.11 30.30 -11.01
CA ARG A 864 -1.68 31.63 -11.08
C ARG A 864 -1.14 32.54 -9.98
N LEU A 865 -1.07 32.07 -8.73
CA LEU A 865 -0.58 32.85 -7.61
C LEU A 865 0.89 33.23 -7.76
N GLU A 866 1.77 32.31 -8.16
CA GLU A 866 3.18 32.63 -8.43
C GLU A 866 3.32 33.60 -9.62
N GLY A 867 2.49 33.45 -10.67
CA GLY A 867 2.51 34.34 -11.83
C GLY A 867 2.18 35.81 -11.53
N ILE A 868 1.38 36.08 -10.49
CA ILE A 868 0.99 37.44 -10.07
C ILE A 868 2.20 38.25 -9.60
N GLU A 869 3.28 37.62 -9.14
CA GLU A 869 4.49 38.33 -8.68
C GLU A 869 5.01 39.30 -9.75
N SER A 870 4.97 38.88 -11.02
CA SER A 870 5.43 39.66 -12.17
C SER A 870 4.59 40.91 -12.48
N LEU A 871 3.36 40.97 -11.96
CA LEU A 871 2.43 42.09 -12.16
C LEU A 871 2.67 43.23 -11.17
N PHE A 872 3.40 43.00 -10.08
CA PHE A 872 3.72 44.05 -9.13
C PHE A 872 4.93 44.88 -9.59
N PRO A 873 4.85 46.22 -9.55
CA PRO A 873 5.99 47.06 -9.90
C PRO A 873 7.16 46.83 -8.92
N PRO A 874 8.42 46.86 -9.40
CA PRO A 874 9.60 46.66 -8.55
C PRO A 874 9.79 47.78 -7.51
N ASP A 875 9.30 48.99 -7.79
CA ASP A 875 9.35 50.12 -6.87
C ASP A 875 8.05 50.26 -6.06
N VAL A 876 8.14 49.93 -4.77
CA VAL A 876 7.06 49.95 -3.75
C VAL A 876 6.50 51.36 -3.46
N ARG A 877 7.13 52.41 -4.01
CA ARG A 877 6.91 53.81 -3.62
C ARG A 877 5.81 54.53 -4.43
N SER A 878 5.28 53.92 -5.48
CA SER A 878 4.60 54.67 -6.55
C SER A 878 3.06 54.66 -6.50
N ALA A 879 2.41 53.83 -5.67
CA ALA A 879 0.94 53.79 -5.62
C ALA A 879 0.36 53.43 -4.22
N PRO A 880 -0.53 54.28 -3.65
CA PRO A 880 -1.30 53.95 -2.44
C PRO A 880 -2.16 52.68 -2.66
N GLY A 881 -2.19 51.76 -1.68
CA GLY A 881 -3.03 50.54 -1.71
C GLY A 881 -2.39 49.29 -2.33
N VAL A 882 -1.27 49.41 -3.05
CA VAL A 882 -0.56 48.24 -3.63
C VAL A 882 0.03 47.31 -2.56
N ASN A 883 0.44 47.87 -1.42
CA ASN A 883 1.00 47.09 -0.31
C ASN A 883 -0.04 46.16 0.33
N ASP A 884 -1.29 46.60 0.45
CA ASP A 884 -2.36 45.79 1.02
C ASP A 884 -2.68 44.61 0.09
N ILE A 885 -2.70 44.84 -1.23
CA ILE A 885 -2.89 43.79 -2.23
C ILE A 885 -1.73 42.79 -2.19
N LYS A 886 -0.48 43.29 -2.12
CA LYS A 886 0.72 42.45 -2.05
C LYS A 886 0.77 41.61 -0.77
N SER A 887 0.28 42.14 0.35
CA SER A 887 0.14 41.42 1.63
C SER A 887 -0.81 40.22 1.50
N ILE A 888 -2.01 40.44 0.94
CA ILE A 888 -2.98 39.36 0.72
C ILE A 888 -2.39 38.33 -0.25
N TRP A 889 -1.73 38.77 -1.33
CA TRP A 889 -1.05 37.88 -2.27
C TRP A 889 0.00 37.01 -1.59
N ARG A 890 0.94 37.59 -0.82
CA ARG A 890 1.97 36.82 -0.10
C ARG A 890 1.36 35.76 0.80
N SER A 891 0.32 36.11 1.54
CA SER A 891 -0.36 35.17 2.43
C SER A 891 -0.97 33.99 1.66
N GLN A 892 -1.65 34.25 0.54
CA GLN A 892 -2.29 33.19 -0.24
C GLN A 892 -1.29 32.35 -1.02
N THR A 893 -0.26 32.96 -1.59
CA THR A 893 0.84 32.26 -2.28
C THR A 893 1.64 31.41 -1.29
N ALA A 894 1.88 31.88 -0.06
CA ALA A 894 2.53 31.08 0.98
C ALA A 894 1.68 29.84 1.35
N ILE A 895 0.36 30.00 1.52
CA ILE A 895 -0.56 28.87 1.76
C ILE A 895 -0.52 27.87 0.59
N ALA A 896 -0.54 28.34 -0.66
CA ALA A 896 -0.47 27.47 -1.84
C ALA A 896 0.85 26.68 -1.90
N ASN A 897 1.97 27.30 -1.53
CA ASN A 897 3.27 26.62 -1.46
C ASN A 897 3.33 25.59 -0.31
N MET A 898 2.73 25.89 0.85
CA MET A 898 2.57 24.89 1.92
C MET A 898 1.77 23.66 1.48
N ILE A 899 0.70 23.85 0.71
CA ILE A 899 -0.12 22.76 0.17
C ILE A 899 0.68 21.90 -0.82
N ARG A 900 1.51 22.53 -1.65
CA ARG A 900 2.42 21.84 -2.57
C ARG A 900 3.53 21.07 -1.84
N GLY A 901 3.89 21.49 -0.64
CA GLY A 901 5.03 20.98 0.13
C GLY A 901 6.32 21.77 -0.05
N ASP A 902 6.27 22.94 -0.71
CA ASP A 902 7.40 23.87 -0.82
C ASP A 902 7.40 24.82 0.39
N VAL A 903 7.83 24.28 1.53
CA VAL A 903 7.78 25.01 2.80
C VAL A 903 8.75 26.20 2.82
N ASN A 904 9.92 26.07 2.17
CA ASN A 904 10.92 27.13 2.10
C ASN A 904 10.36 28.39 1.42
N ARG A 905 9.70 28.24 0.25
CA ARG A 905 9.07 29.36 -0.44
C ARG A 905 7.98 30.02 0.41
N ALA A 906 7.20 29.24 1.17
CA ALA A 906 6.19 29.78 2.07
C ALA A 906 6.81 30.58 3.23
N VAL A 907 7.89 30.07 3.83
CA VAL A 907 8.66 30.74 4.89
C VAL A 907 9.24 32.06 4.39
N ASP A 908 9.82 32.08 3.19
CA ASP A 908 10.37 33.31 2.59
C ASP A 908 9.29 34.38 2.45
N LEU A 909 8.12 34.01 1.91
CA LEU A 909 6.99 34.92 1.69
C LEU A 909 6.43 35.49 3.01
N TRP A 910 6.29 34.67 4.06
CA TRP A 910 5.84 35.15 5.36
C TRP A 910 6.91 35.95 6.11
N THR A 911 8.19 35.64 5.93
CA THR A 911 9.29 36.43 6.48
C THR A 911 9.31 37.82 5.86
N ASP A 912 9.12 37.90 4.54
CA ASP A 912 8.96 39.16 3.83
C ASP A 912 7.74 39.95 4.30
N GLU A 913 6.62 39.27 4.56
CA GLU A 913 5.42 39.91 5.08
C GLU A 913 5.62 40.45 6.50
N ALA A 914 6.25 39.68 7.39
CA ALA A 914 6.58 40.12 8.75
C ALA A 914 7.51 41.35 8.75
N ARG A 915 8.49 41.38 7.83
CA ARG A 915 9.36 42.53 7.62
C ARG A 915 8.57 43.75 7.14
N GLN A 916 7.70 43.57 6.15
CA GLN A 916 6.88 44.65 5.61
C GLN A 916 5.91 45.24 6.65
N LEU A 917 5.25 44.40 7.46
CA LEU A 917 4.40 44.87 8.55
C LEU A 917 5.18 45.70 9.58
N SER A 918 6.44 45.33 9.85
CA SER A 918 7.31 46.06 10.76
C SER A 918 7.70 47.42 10.17
N GLU A 919 8.11 47.45 8.89
CA GLU A 919 8.44 48.67 8.16
C GLU A 919 7.24 49.62 8.06
N SER A 920 6.05 49.10 7.77
CA SER A 920 4.82 49.89 7.65
C SER A 920 4.38 50.47 9.00
N SER A 921 4.51 49.70 10.09
CA SER A 921 4.20 50.20 11.44
C SER A 921 5.15 51.31 11.87
N VAL A 922 6.46 51.16 11.65
CA VAL A 922 7.45 52.19 11.98
C VAL A 922 7.24 53.44 11.15
N ARG A 923 7.04 53.31 9.84
CA ARG A 923 6.76 54.45 8.96
C ARG A 923 5.44 55.13 9.33
N GLY A 924 4.38 54.36 9.58
CA GLY A 924 3.09 54.89 10.02
C GLY A 924 3.19 55.67 11.33
N ALA A 925 4.04 55.23 12.26
CA ALA A 925 4.34 56.01 13.47
C ALA A 925 5.10 57.30 13.14
N LEU A 926 6.14 57.24 12.28
CA LEU A 926 6.99 58.38 11.89
C LEU A 926 6.22 59.47 11.10
N ASP A 927 5.38 59.07 10.14
CA ASP A 927 4.61 59.98 9.28
C ASP A 927 3.54 60.76 10.07
N ASN A 928 3.15 60.26 11.26
CA ASN A 928 2.18 60.88 12.14
C ASN A 928 2.80 61.56 13.37
N VAL A 929 4.13 61.68 13.45
CA VAL A 929 4.81 62.45 14.50
C VAL A 929 4.48 63.94 14.30
N PRO A 930 4.07 64.68 15.36
CA PRO A 930 3.63 66.07 15.28
C PRO A 930 4.64 67.08 14.70
N LEU A 931 5.90 66.70 14.50
CA LEU A 931 6.93 67.53 13.86
C LEU A 931 6.96 67.41 12.32
N ALA A 932 6.33 66.39 11.72
CA ALA A 932 6.38 66.13 10.27
C ALA A 932 5.03 66.39 9.55
N ALA A 933 3.91 66.39 10.26
CA ALA A 933 2.58 66.57 9.67
C ALA A 933 2.14 68.06 9.69
N ALA A 934 2.06 68.69 8.52
CA ALA A 934 1.40 69.99 8.37
C ALA A 934 -0.13 69.84 8.53
N LEU A 935 -0.62 69.88 9.77
CA LEU A 935 -2.05 69.76 10.08
C LEU A 935 -2.79 71.07 9.75
N PRO A 936 -4.01 71.03 9.16
CA PRO A 936 -4.81 72.21 8.87
C PRO A 936 -5.20 72.99 10.16
N PRO A 937 -5.24 74.35 10.16
CA PRO A 937 -5.27 75.14 11.39
C PRO A 937 -6.60 75.15 12.19
N ARG A 938 -7.60 74.33 11.84
CA ARG A 938 -8.98 74.51 12.33
C ARG A 938 -9.64 73.34 13.05
N GLN A 939 -8.98 72.20 13.20
CA GLN A 939 -9.51 71.09 13.99
C GLN A 939 -8.37 70.43 14.76
N ASP A 940 -8.59 70.18 16.05
CA ASP A 940 -7.65 69.52 16.94
C ASP A 940 -7.59 68.00 16.63
N LEU A 941 -7.16 67.69 15.40
CA LEU A 941 -7.06 66.34 14.85
C LEU A 941 -5.92 65.54 15.49
N LEU A 942 -5.09 66.17 16.33
CA LEU A 942 -3.99 65.53 17.06
C LEU A 942 -4.46 64.38 17.95
N ALA A 943 -5.59 64.56 18.65
CA ALA A 943 -6.17 63.51 19.47
C ALA A 943 -6.68 62.33 18.62
N PHE A 944 -7.26 62.61 17.46
CA PHE A 944 -7.76 61.60 16.53
C PHE A 944 -6.63 60.84 15.82
N VAL A 945 -5.61 61.56 15.32
CA VAL A 945 -4.44 60.98 14.67
C VAL A 945 -3.60 60.19 15.68
N GLY A 946 -3.38 60.75 16.87
CA GLY A 946 -2.72 60.05 17.98
C GLY A 946 -3.49 58.81 18.42
N GLY A 947 -4.82 58.88 18.52
CA GLY A 947 -5.68 57.74 18.81
C GLY A 947 -5.64 56.66 17.73
N ARG A 948 -5.62 57.03 16.45
CA ARG A 948 -5.50 56.08 15.33
C ARG A 948 -4.12 55.40 15.29
N VAL A 949 -3.04 56.15 15.51
CA VAL A 949 -1.68 55.60 15.58
C VAL A 949 -1.54 54.68 16.79
N ALA A 950 -2.07 55.09 17.94
CA ALA A 950 -2.11 54.25 19.13
C ALA A 950 -2.92 52.97 18.87
N ALA A 951 -4.05 53.05 18.18
CA ALA A 951 -4.85 51.89 17.82
C ALA A 951 -4.09 50.93 16.89
N GLU A 952 -3.42 51.47 15.86
CA GLU A 952 -2.64 50.69 14.90
C GLU A 952 -1.44 49.99 15.55
N VAL A 953 -0.69 50.70 16.40
CA VAL A 953 0.52 50.20 17.05
C VAL A 953 0.20 49.25 18.21
N LEU A 954 -0.86 49.51 18.98
CA LEU A 954 -1.20 48.71 20.17
C LEU A 954 -2.08 47.50 19.86
N PHE A 955 -2.86 47.52 18.77
CA PHE A 955 -3.82 46.45 18.47
C PHE A 955 -3.63 45.85 17.08
N THR A 956 -3.66 46.63 15.99
CA THR A 956 -3.63 46.06 14.62
C THR A 956 -2.30 45.37 14.31
N PHE A 957 -1.17 46.03 14.56
CA PHE A 957 0.16 45.50 14.26
C PHE A 957 0.47 44.24 15.06
N PRO A 958 0.34 44.21 16.41
CA PRO A 958 0.62 43.00 17.20
C PRO A 958 -0.21 41.79 16.78
N GLU A 959 -1.48 41.98 16.43
CA GLU A 959 -2.36 40.89 15.98
C GLU A 959 -1.94 40.31 14.64
N ARG A 960 -1.72 41.16 13.62
CA ARG A 960 -1.31 40.71 12.28
C ARG A 960 0.10 40.11 12.30
N TRP A 961 1.04 40.80 12.93
CA TRP A 961 2.44 40.37 12.98
C TRP A 961 2.60 39.09 13.81
N GLY A 962 1.93 39.00 14.97
CA GLY A 962 1.91 37.78 15.79
C GLY A 962 1.33 36.58 15.05
N SER A 963 0.27 36.78 14.26
CA SER A 963 -0.31 35.73 13.42
C SER A 963 0.66 35.24 12.34
N VAL A 964 1.40 36.15 11.68
CA VAL A 964 2.41 35.77 10.67
C VAL A 964 3.58 35.02 11.30
N GLN A 965 4.07 35.45 12.48
CA GLN A 965 5.11 34.71 13.20
C GLN A 965 4.64 33.31 13.61
N MET A 966 3.35 33.14 13.93
CA MET A 966 2.79 31.83 14.22
C MET A 966 2.75 30.92 12.99
N LEU A 967 2.39 31.46 11.82
CA LEU A 967 2.42 30.72 10.55
C LEU A 967 3.84 30.27 10.21
N LEU A 968 4.84 31.13 10.39
CA LEU A 968 6.25 30.78 10.27
C LEU A 968 6.61 29.62 11.22
N ALA A 969 6.30 29.75 12.50
CA ALA A 969 6.62 28.73 13.49
C ALA A 969 6.02 27.35 13.16
N VAL A 970 4.73 27.31 12.79
CA VAL A 970 4.04 26.07 12.43
C VAL A 970 4.64 25.43 11.18
N SER A 971 4.98 26.25 10.20
CA SER A 971 5.55 25.77 8.93
C SER A 971 6.94 25.18 9.14
N GLU A 972 7.77 25.83 9.94
CA GLU A 972 9.10 25.32 10.32
C GLU A 972 9.01 24.03 11.16
N ILE A 973 7.98 23.90 12.00
CA ILE A 973 7.69 22.65 12.72
C ILE A 973 7.34 21.54 11.71
N GLU A 974 6.48 21.79 10.74
CA GLU A 974 6.15 20.78 9.72
C GLU A 974 7.35 20.42 8.86
N HIS A 975 8.21 21.39 8.57
CA HIS A 975 9.43 21.17 7.82
C HIS A 975 10.50 20.37 8.60
N GLY A 976 10.60 20.61 9.91
CA GLY A 976 11.59 19.99 10.79
C GLY A 976 12.72 20.93 11.23
N GLN A 977 12.59 22.26 11.04
CA GLN A 977 13.53 23.27 11.56
C GLN A 977 13.05 23.79 12.93
N LEU A 978 13.35 23.04 13.97
CA LEU A 978 12.87 23.28 15.33
C LEU A 978 13.51 24.51 15.98
N SER A 979 14.75 24.83 15.61
CA SER A 979 15.48 26.01 16.11
C SER A 979 14.86 27.33 15.64
N GLU A 980 14.52 27.43 14.35
CA GLU A 980 13.85 28.59 13.76
C GLU A 980 12.40 28.72 14.25
N ALA A 981 11.69 27.60 14.38
CA ALA A 981 10.36 27.59 15.00
C ALA A 981 10.38 28.14 16.43
N ARG A 982 11.34 27.70 17.26
CA ARG A 982 11.52 28.22 18.64
C ARG A 982 11.75 29.73 18.64
N SER A 983 12.59 30.21 17.73
CA SER A 983 12.91 31.63 17.60
C SER A 983 11.69 32.44 17.16
N ALA A 984 10.90 31.95 16.21
CA ALA A 984 9.67 32.59 15.74
C ALA A 984 8.62 32.71 16.84
N VAL A 985 8.38 31.65 17.61
CA VAL A 985 7.42 31.69 18.73
C VAL A 985 7.92 32.62 19.83
N LYS A 986 9.22 32.59 20.17
CA LYS A 986 9.80 33.47 21.20
C LYS A 986 9.58 34.94 20.88
N ARG A 987 9.79 35.32 19.61
CA ARG A 987 9.59 36.70 19.12
C ARG A 987 8.16 37.22 19.35
N ILE A 988 7.15 36.36 19.38
CA ILE A 988 5.76 36.76 19.69
C ILE A 988 5.66 37.31 21.11
N PHE A 989 6.33 36.67 22.08
CA PHE A 989 6.30 37.15 23.46
C PHE A 989 7.10 38.43 23.67
N ASP A 990 8.19 38.60 22.93
CA ASP A 990 9.08 39.75 23.05
C ASP A 990 8.49 41.01 22.38
N VAL A 991 7.86 40.87 21.21
CA VAL A 991 7.40 42.00 20.38
C VAL A 991 5.88 42.24 20.49
N ALA A 992 5.08 41.18 20.58
CA ALA A 992 3.62 41.25 20.54
C ALA A 992 2.97 40.50 21.72
N PRO A 993 3.30 40.85 22.99
CA PRO A 993 2.90 40.08 24.16
C PRO A 993 1.39 40.03 24.40
N ARG A 994 0.60 40.91 23.77
CA ARG A 994 -0.86 41.01 23.92
C ARG A 994 -1.64 40.43 22.73
N ALA A 995 -0.98 39.86 21.73
CA ALA A 995 -1.66 39.29 20.59
C ALA A 995 -2.61 38.15 21.00
N SER A 996 -3.77 38.06 20.34
CA SER A 996 -4.78 37.01 20.59
C SER A 996 -4.24 35.60 20.41
N ILE A 997 -3.21 35.42 19.56
CA ILE A 997 -2.52 34.14 19.31
C ILE A 997 -1.68 33.64 20.50
N ARG A 998 -1.47 34.46 21.53
CA ARG A 998 -0.61 34.15 22.68
C ARG A 998 -0.89 32.79 23.34
N PRO A 999 -2.14 32.35 23.60
CA PRO A 999 -2.39 31.05 24.23
C PRO A 999 -1.83 29.89 23.41
N LEU A 1000 -1.98 29.96 22.09
CA LEU A 1000 -1.44 28.95 21.17
C LEU A 1000 0.09 29.05 21.08
N ALA A 1001 0.64 30.26 21.00
CA ALA A 1001 2.09 30.47 21.04
C ALA A 1001 2.70 29.92 22.35
N ALA A 1002 2.05 30.12 23.50
CA ALA A 1002 2.50 29.59 24.79
C ALA A 1002 2.51 28.05 24.81
N TYR A 1003 1.49 27.42 24.22
CA TYR A 1003 1.45 25.97 24.04
C TYR A 1003 2.62 25.46 23.19
N TYR A 1004 2.81 26.02 21.99
CA TYR A 1004 3.89 25.61 21.08
C TYR A 1004 5.28 25.89 21.67
N TYR A 1005 5.47 27.01 22.36
CA TYR A 1005 6.71 27.30 23.05
C TYR A 1005 7.01 26.27 24.15
N GLY A 1006 6.00 25.88 24.94
CA GLY A 1006 6.15 24.90 26.01
C GLY A 1006 6.49 23.50 25.51
N ILE A 1007 5.91 23.05 24.40
CA ILE A 1007 6.29 21.76 23.80
C ILE A 1007 7.68 21.82 23.15
N LEU A 1008 8.06 22.94 22.51
CA LEU A 1008 9.37 23.13 21.86
C LEU A 1008 10.55 23.29 22.83
N THR A 1009 10.33 23.90 24.00
CA THR A 1009 11.41 24.23 24.96
C THR A 1009 11.33 23.43 26.26
N GLY A 1010 10.14 22.97 26.64
CA GLY A 1010 9.86 22.44 27.97
C GLY A 1010 9.58 23.52 29.04
N GLU A 1011 9.69 24.80 28.70
CA GLU A 1011 9.45 25.92 29.62
C GLU A 1011 7.98 26.35 29.60
N THR A 1012 7.39 26.58 30.78
CA THR A 1012 6.00 27.03 30.88
C THR A 1012 5.91 28.56 30.84
N VAL A 1013 5.28 29.11 29.81
CA VAL A 1013 4.99 30.55 29.69
C VAL A 1013 3.50 30.79 29.97
N SER A 1014 3.17 31.88 30.67
CA SER A 1014 1.78 32.22 30.96
C SER A 1014 1.00 32.49 29.66
N PRO A 1015 -0.16 31.83 29.45
CA PRO A 1015 -1.02 32.07 28.29
C PRO A 1015 -1.72 33.43 28.39
N GLN A 1016 -1.78 34.04 29.57
CA GLN A 1016 -2.31 35.39 29.75
C GLN A 1016 -1.21 36.44 29.52
N PRO A 1017 -1.54 37.60 28.95
CA PRO A 1017 -0.60 38.70 28.81
C PRO A 1017 -0.15 39.19 30.19
N PRO A 1018 1.11 39.63 30.34
CA PRO A 1018 1.57 40.24 31.60
C PRO A 1018 0.72 41.47 31.94
N ALA A 1019 0.39 41.64 33.22
CA ALA A 1019 -0.29 42.83 33.70
C ALA A 1019 0.54 44.06 33.30
N PRO A 1020 -0.09 45.17 32.85
CA PRO A 1020 0.66 46.39 32.63
C PRO A 1020 1.38 46.75 33.93
N GLU A 1021 2.70 46.95 33.86
CA GLU A 1021 3.41 47.72 34.88
C GLU A 1021 2.83 49.13 34.84
N VAL A 1022 1.78 49.35 35.63
CA VAL A 1022 1.32 50.70 35.95
C VAL A 1022 2.39 51.23 36.89
N GLY A 1023 3.37 51.96 36.33
CA GLY A 1023 4.17 52.86 37.14
C GLY A 1023 3.23 53.83 37.85
N ASP A 1024 3.50 54.11 39.13
CA ASP A 1024 2.72 54.96 40.03
C ASP A 1024 2.50 56.42 39.56
N ASP A 1025 2.89 56.78 38.34
CA ASP A 1025 2.75 58.11 37.77
C ASP A 1025 1.59 58.19 36.77
N GLN A 1026 0.35 58.09 37.25
CA GLN A 1026 -0.77 58.71 36.55
C GLN A 1026 -0.87 60.19 36.95
N PRO A 1027 -0.91 61.16 36.01
CA PRO A 1027 -1.36 62.49 36.32
C PRO A 1027 -2.86 62.41 36.66
N MET A 1028 -3.16 62.60 37.94
CA MET A 1028 -4.52 62.77 38.45
C MET A 1028 -5.24 63.89 37.70
N TYR A 1029 -6.11 63.53 36.75
CA TYR A 1029 -7.25 64.38 36.43
C TYR A 1029 -8.21 64.30 37.63
N GLN A 1030 -8.10 65.28 38.53
CA GLN A 1030 -9.09 65.50 39.57
C GLN A 1030 -10.37 66.04 38.92
N GLU A 1031 -11.37 65.18 38.77
CA GLU A 1031 -12.77 65.62 38.76
C GLU A 1031 -13.37 65.38 40.14
N ASN A 1032 -14.06 66.41 40.62
CA ASN A 1032 -14.46 66.61 42.00
C ASN A 1032 -15.39 65.52 42.56
N GLY A 1033 -15.11 65.13 43.81
CA GLY A 1033 -16.13 64.92 44.84
C GLY A 1033 -16.80 63.55 44.90
N GLU A 1034 -16.27 62.65 45.71
CA GLU A 1034 -16.87 62.23 47.00
C GLU A 1034 -16.15 60.98 47.53
N ARG A 1035 -15.90 60.97 48.84
CA ARG A 1035 -15.20 59.91 49.57
C ARG A 1035 -16.00 58.60 49.55
N ALA A 1036 -15.33 57.50 49.21
CA ALA A 1036 -15.56 56.23 49.90
C ALA A 1036 -14.25 55.41 49.99
N THR A 1037 -14.02 54.95 51.20
CA THR A 1037 -12.86 54.26 51.77
C THR A 1037 -12.42 52.98 51.04
N ALA A 1038 -11.09 52.80 50.99
CA ALA A 1038 -10.40 51.57 50.64
C ALA A 1038 -10.66 50.44 51.64
N VAL A 1039 -10.86 49.20 51.15
CA VAL A 1039 -10.54 47.95 51.85
C VAL A 1039 -10.07 46.92 50.80
N ALA A 1040 -8.85 46.42 50.99
CA ALA A 1040 -8.28 45.27 50.28
C ALA A 1040 -8.30 44.03 51.23
N PRO A 1041 -7.87 42.81 50.82
CA PRO A 1041 -8.72 41.63 50.67
C PRO A 1041 -8.39 40.51 51.70
N ASP A 1042 -9.04 39.35 51.49
CA ASP A 1042 -8.75 37.98 51.99
C ASP A 1042 -9.66 37.39 53.10
N LYS A 1043 -10.45 36.35 52.73
CA LYS A 1043 -10.15 34.93 53.05
C LYS A 1043 -11.19 33.92 52.46
N PRO A 1044 -10.80 32.63 52.27
CA PRO A 1044 -11.45 31.62 51.42
C PRO A 1044 -12.60 30.84 52.12
N PRO A 1045 -13.34 29.94 51.41
CA PRO A 1045 -14.73 29.59 51.73
C PRO A 1045 -14.85 28.42 52.71
N MET A 1046 -15.99 28.37 53.41
CA MET A 1046 -16.42 27.30 54.31
C MET A 1046 -17.89 26.94 54.02
N PRO A 1047 -18.36 25.73 54.41
CA PRO A 1047 -19.13 24.82 53.57
C PRO A 1047 -20.65 24.91 53.76
N VAL A 1048 -21.37 24.36 52.77
CA VAL A 1048 -22.83 24.19 52.71
C VAL A 1048 -23.28 22.99 53.54
N GLU A 1049 -24.35 23.14 54.32
CA GLU A 1049 -25.40 22.12 54.56
C GLU A 1049 -26.61 22.70 55.35
N PRO A 1050 -27.79 22.03 55.44
CA PRO A 1050 -28.90 22.09 54.47
C PRO A 1050 -30.27 22.46 55.10
N GLY A 1051 -31.28 22.84 54.29
CA GLY A 1051 -32.66 22.97 54.77
C GLY A 1051 -33.67 23.49 53.74
N ALA A 1052 -34.47 22.59 53.18
CA ALA A 1052 -35.70 22.87 52.41
C ALA A 1052 -36.93 22.99 53.36
N PRO A 1053 -38.20 23.18 52.93
CA PRO A 1053 -38.76 23.37 51.57
C PRO A 1053 -39.92 24.42 51.46
N MET A 1054 -40.48 24.52 50.24
CA MET A 1054 -41.85 24.90 49.83
C MET A 1054 -42.23 26.37 49.54
N GLY A 1055 -42.72 26.57 48.31
CA GLY A 1055 -43.66 27.64 47.95
C GLY A 1055 -43.66 28.01 46.46
N ALA A 1056 -44.49 27.36 45.64
CA ALA A 1056 -44.93 27.85 44.32
C ALA A 1056 -46.42 28.27 44.42
N PRO A 1057 -47.11 28.83 43.40
CA PRO A 1057 -46.68 29.39 42.10
C PRO A 1057 -47.34 30.76 41.75
N SER A 1058 -46.89 31.45 40.70
CA SER A 1058 -47.79 32.23 39.81
C SER A 1058 -47.14 32.52 38.45
N ALA A 1059 -47.97 32.43 37.41
CA ALA A 1059 -47.66 32.38 35.99
C ALA A 1059 -47.66 33.76 35.30
N ASP A 1060 -47.36 33.71 33.99
CA ASP A 1060 -47.45 34.73 32.93
C ASP A 1060 -46.22 35.65 32.79
N GLU A 1061 -45.56 35.85 31.65
CA GLU A 1061 -45.71 35.40 30.26
C GLU A 1061 -44.48 35.94 29.47
N ALA A 1062 -44.24 35.41 28.26
CA ALA A 1062 -43.46 35.98 27.14
C ALA A 1062 -41.93 35.68 26.99
N THR A 1063 -41.68 34.52 26.38
CA THR A 1063 -40.97 34.33 25.08
C THR A 1063 -39.53 34.83 24.86
N SER A 1064 -38.60 33.87 24.77
CA SER A 1064 -37.54 33.80 23.75
C SER A 1064 -37.16 32.33 23.51
N PRO A 1065 -36.95 31.86 22.26
CA PRO A 1065 -36.73 30.44 21.95
C PRO A 1065 -35.33 29.96 22.42
N PRO A 1066 -35.19 28.71 22.88
CA PRO A 1066 -33.89 28.15 23.26
C PRO A 1066 -33.04 27.84 22.01
N ALA A 1067 -31.73 28.03 22.16
CA ALA A 1067 -30.72 27.63 21.20
C ALA A 1067 -30.80 26.13 20.85
N PRO A 1068 -30.46 25.72 19.63
CA PRO A 1068 -30.43 24.31 19.25
C PRO A 1068 -29.41 23.53 20.11
N PRO A 1069 -29.72 22.29 20.50
CA PRO A 1069 -28.84 21.49 21.33
C PRO A 1069 -27.55 21.16 20.56
N VAL A 1070 -26.41 21.39 21.22
CA VAL A 1070 -25.11 20.85 20.86
C VAL A 1070 -25.23 19.32 20.86
N ALA A 1071 -25.11 18.71 19.69
CA ALA A 1071 -25.08 17.26 19.55
C ALA A 1071 -23.77 16.73 20.13
N THR A 1072 -23.79 16.37 21.41
CA THR A 1072 -22.82 15.44 22.00
C THR A 1072 -23.07 14.07 21.38
N MET A 1073 -22.14 13.61 20.51
CA MET A 1073 -22.09 12.19 20.14
C MET A 1073 -21.88 11.36 21.40
N PRO A 1074 -22.62 10.26 21.61
CA PRO A 1074 -22.33 9.32 22.69
C PRO A 1074 -21.03 8.56 22.40
N PRO A 1075 -20.22 8.24 23.43
CA PRO A 1075 -19.27 7.14 23.35
C PRO A 1075 -20.04 5.81 23.38
N ASP A 1076 -19.34 4.71 23.08
CA ASP A 1076 -19.79 3.30 23.06
C ASP A 1076 -20.15 2.80 21.66
N GLY A 1077 -19.73 1.61 21.22
CA GLY A 1077 -19.02 0.53 21.90
C GLY A 1077 -19.22 -0.77 21.10
N MET A 1078 -18.13 -1.29 20.52
CA MET A 1078 -17.75 -2.70 20.29
C MET A 1078 -16.61 -2.78 19.28
#